data_AF-G1UJU9-F1
#
_entry.id   AF-G1UJU9-F1
#
_cell.length_a   1.000
_cell.length_b   1.000
_cell.length_c   1.000
_cell.angle_alpha   90.00
_cell.angle_beta   90.00
_cell.angle_gamma   90.00
#
_symmetry.space_group_name_H-M   'P 1'
#
loop_
_entity.id
_entity.type
_entity.pdbx_description
1 polymer ?
#
loop_
_entity_poly.entity_id
_entity_poly.type
_entity_poly.pdbx_seq_one_letter_code
_entity_poly.pdbx_strand_id
1 'polypeptide(L)'
;MINRKKKYKLIRLMVTVGLIFSQLVLPIRRLGLQMISTQTKVIPQEIVTQTETQGTQVVATKQKLESENSSLKVALKRESGFEHNATIDASLDTESQGDNSQRSVTQAIVTMALELRKQGLSIVDTKIVRIQSSTNQRNDITTTLTFKNGLSLEGASTEANDPNVRVGIVNPNDTVQTITPTIKQDADGKVKNLVFTGRLGKQVIIVSTTRLKEEQTISLDSYGELVIDGAVGLSQKDRPPYSKPITVNILKPKLSSIESSLDSKDFEIVKTIDNLYTWDDQFYLLDFISKQYEVLKTDYQSAKDSTPQTRDILFGEYTVEPLVMNKGHNNTINIYIRSTRPLGLKPIGAAPALIQPRSFRSLTPRSTRMKRSAPVEKFEGELEHHKRIDYLGDNQNNPDTTIDDKEDEHDTSDLYRLYLDMTGKKNPLDILVVVDKSGSMQEGIGSVQRYRYYAQRWDDYYSQWVYHGTFDYSSYQGESFNRGQIHYRYRGIVSVSDGIRRDDAVKNSLLGVNGLLQRFVNINPENKLSVIGFQGSADYHAGKWYPDQSPRGGFYQPNLNNSRDAELLKGWSTNSLLDPNTLTALHNNGTNYHAALLKAKEILNEVKDDGRRKIMIFISDGVPTFYFGEDGYRSGNGSSNDRNNVTRSQEGSKLAIDEFKARYPNLSIYSLGVSKDINSDTASSSPVVLKYLSGEEHYYGITDTAELEKTLNKIVEDSKLSQLGISDSLSQYVDYYDKQPDVLVTRKSKVNDETEILYQKDQVQEAGKDIIDKVVFTPKTTSQPKGKVTLTFKSDYKVDDEYTYTLSFNVKASDEAYEKYKDNEGRYSEMGDSDTDYGTNQTSSGKGGLPSNSDASVNYMADGREQKLPYKHPVIQVKTVPITFTKVDADNNQKKLAGVEFELRKEDKKIVWEKGTTGSNGQLNFKYLQKGKTYYLYETKAKLGYTLPENPWEVAVANNGDIKVKHPIEGELKSKDGSYMIKNYKIYQLPSSGGRGSQIFIIVGSMTATVALLFYRRQHRKKQY
;
A
#
# COMPACT_ATOMS: atom_id res chain seq x y z
N MET A 1 11.57 75.99 -5.18
CA MET A 1 12.71 76.70 -4.54
C MET A 1 12.80 76.27 -3.08
N ILE A 2 13.99 76.25 -2.48
CA ILE A 2 14.23 75.68 -1.14
C ILE A 2 13.60 76.54 -0.02
N ASN A 3 12.61 75.97 0.68
CA ASN A 3 12.48 75.78 2.14
C ASN A 3 12.76 76.97 3.12
N ARG A 4 12.05 76.92 4.27
CA ARG A 4 12.61 76.93 5.66
C ARG A 4 12.35 78.15 6.56
N LYS A 5 12.06 77.84 7.85
CA LYS A 5 12.05 78.70 9.08
C LYS A 5 10.79 79.59 9.23
N LYS A 6 10.36 79.98 10.43
CA LYS A 6 10.91 79.85 11.82
C LYS A 6 9.85 79.15 12.72
N LYS A 7 10.10 78.41 13.82
CA LYS A 7 11.23 78.20 14.76
C LYS A 7 11.33 79.17 15.96
N TYR A 8 11.19 78.60 17.18
CA TYR A 8 11.53 79.09 18.55
C TYR A 8 10.57 80.00 19.35
N LYS A 9 10.11 79.48 20.50
CA LYS A 9 10.52 79.87 21.88
C LYS A 9 10.43 78.59 22.78
N LEU A 10 11.48 78.25 23.55
CA LEU A 10 11.67 78.53 25.00
C LEU A 10 10.83 77.55 25.90
N ILE A 11 11.28 76.37 26.36
CA ILE A 11 12.38 75.93 27.26
C ILE A 11 12.02 75.91 28.77
N ARG A 12 12.07 74.70 29.39
CA ARG A 12 11.98 74.31 30.84
C ARG A 12 10.60 74.51 31.51
N LEU A 13 10.10 73.68 32.44
CA LEU A 13 10.64 72.69 33.43
C LEU A 13 10.34 71.21 33.00
N MET A 14 11.19 70.17 33.07
CA MET A 14 12.04 69.56 34.15
C MET A 14 11.19 68.75 35.18
N VAL A 15 11.49 67.49 35.61
CA VAL A 15 12.71 66.64 35.44
C VAL A 15 12.48 65.12 35.76
N THR A 16 13.31 64.18 35.23
CA THR A 16 13.52 62.72 35.59
C THR A 16 12.32 61.71 35.54
N VAL A 17 12.39 60.36 35.42
CA VAL A 17 13.34 59.25 35.03
C VAL A 17 12.48 57.94 34.90
N GLY A 18 12.82 56.82 34.24
CA GLY A 18 13.93 56.45 33.32
C GLY A 18 14.46 54.99 33.47
N LEU A 19 14.93 54.38 32.35
CA LEU A 19 15.96 53.30 32.21
C LEU A 19 15.68 51.75 32.39
N ILE A 20 16.01 51.00 31.30
CA ILE A 20 16.58 49.62 31.14
C ILE A 20 15.80 48.36 31.64
N PHE A 21 15.53 47.36 30.76
CA PHE A 21 16.20 46.02 30.73
C PHE A 21 15.70 45.05 29.62
N SER A 22 16.21 43.81 29.63
CA SER A 22 16.48 42.92 28.50
C SER A 22 15.41 41.88 28.15
N GLN A 23 15.66 41.21 27.00
CA GLN A 23 15.22 39.86 26.62
C GLN A 23 14.89 38.89 27.77
N LEU A 24 13.88 38.02 27.59
CA LEU A 24 13.90 36.55 27.77
C LEU A 24 12.50 35.93 27.46
N VAL A 25 12.45 34.97 26.51
CA VAL A 25 11.69 33.68 26.39
C VAL A 25 10.20 33.54 26.87
N LEU A 26 9.50 32.52 26.34
CA LEU A 26 8.24 31.85 26.82
C LEU A 26 6.93 32.26 26.03
N PRO A 27 5.77 31.53 26.12
CA PRO A 27 5.37 30.65 25.00
C PRO A 27 3.82 30.48 24.74
N ILE A 28 3.43 29.50 23.92
CA ILE A 28 2.25 28.59 24.05
C ILE A 28 0.79 29.16 24.22
N ARG A 29 -0.13 28.73 23.31
CA ARG A 29 -1.63 28.58 23.47
C ARG A 29 -2.48 29.88 23.69
N ARG A 30 -3.82 29.92 23.50
CA ARG A 30 -4.82 29.17 22.66
C ARG A 30 -6.11 30.04 22.50
N LEU A 31 -6.92 29.72 21.48
CA LEU A 31 -8.32 30.12 21.17
C LEU A 31 -9.24 30.72 22.28
N GLY A 32 -10.08 31.71 21.91
CA GLY A 32 -11.29 32.14 22.66
C GLY A 32 -12.16 33.19 21.93
N LEU A 33 -13.43 32.87 21.61
CA LEU A 33 -14.41 33.65 20.82
C LEU A 33 -14.90 34.99 21.41
N GLN A 34 -15.40 35.92 20.56
CA GLN A 34 -16.82 36.37 20.49
C GLN A 34 -17.12 37.43 19.40
N MET A 35 -18.41 37.75 19.16
CA MET A 35 -18.94 38.75 18.18
C MET A 35 -19.65 39.93 18.87
N ILE A 36 -19.85 41.07 18.17
CA ILE A 36 -21.14 41.81 17.94
C ILE A 36 -20.89 43.18 17.25
N SER A 37 -21.93 43.79 16.65
CA SER A 37 -21.91 44.98 15.75
C SER A 37 -22.40 46.30 16.38
N THR A 38 -22.13 47.45 15.72
CA THR A 38 -22.63 48.81 16.08
C THR A 38 -22.81 49.78 14.89
N GLN A 39 -23.42 50.96 15.14
CA GLN A 39 -23.77 52.05 14.20
C GLN A 39 -23.91 53.40 14.98
N THR A 40 -23.98 54.64 14.45
CA THR A 40 -23.66 55.32 13.15
C THR A 40 -23.89 56.86 13.33
N LYS A 41 -23.41 57.72 12.40
CA LYS A 41 -23.71 59.20 12.27
C LYS A 41 -22.98 60.10 13.31
N VAL A 42 -22.71 61.41 13.13
CA VAL A 42 -23.29 62.59 12.41
C VAL A 42 -22.12 63.50 11.89
N ILE A 43 -21.97 63.88 10.60
CA ILE A 43 -22.41 65.14 9.86
C ILE A 43 -21.80 66.44 10.46
N PRO A 44 -21.20 67.40 9.69
CA PRO A 44 -21.70 68.09 8.46
C PRO A 44 -20.70 68.23 7.28
N GLN A 45 -21.00 68.63 6.03
CA GLN A 45 -22.19 68.89 5.16
C GLN A 45 -21.65 68.93 3.68
N GLU A 46 -22.35 69.13 2.54
CA GLU A 46 -23.72 69.51 2.11
C GLU A 46 -23.98 68.87 0.71
N ILE A 47 -25.17 68.33 0.37
CA ILE A 47 -26.26 68.90 -0.50
C ILE A 47 -25.78 69.31 -1.91
N VAL A 48 -26.32 68.78 -3.03
CA VAL A 48 -27.72 68.40 -3.37
C VAL A 48 -27.93 66.90 -3.66
N THR A 49 -29.13 66.40 -3.34
CA THR A 49 -29.66 65.01 -3.53
C THR A 49 -30.09 64.72 -4.99
N GLN A 50 -30.38 63.51 -5.47
CA GLN A 50 -31.02 62.29 -4.94
C GLN A 50 -30.51 61.03 -5.70
N THR A 51 -30.67 59.75 -5.31
CA THR A 51 -30.92 59.06 -4.02
C THR A 51 -30.63 57.55 -4.23
N GLU A 52 -30.38 56.81 -3.14
CA GLU A 52 -30.28 55.33 -2.95
C GLU A 52 -30.64 54.39 -4.14
N THR A 53 -29.73 53.52 -4.59
CA THR A 53 -29.36 52.29 -3.85
C THR A 53 -27.97 51.72 -4.22
N GLN A 54 -27.54 50.69 -3.50
CA GLN A 54 -26.23 49.98 -3.53
C GLN A 54 -25.41 49.99 -4.85
N GLY A 55 -24.15 50.43 -4.78
CA GLY A 55 -23.12 50.17 -5.81
C GLY A 55 -21.83 50.99 -5.62
N THR A 56 -20.65 50.41 -5.89
CA THR A 56 -19.37 51.15 -5.84
C THR A 56 -19.05 51.70 -7.23
N GLN A 57 -19.46 52.94 -7.51
CA GLN A 57 -19.29 53.55 -8.84
C GLN A 57 -17.99 54.35 -9.01
N VAL A 58 -17.66 54.64 -10.28
CA VAL A 58 -16.31 54.97 -10.74
C VAL A 58 -16.18 56.31 -11.43
N VAL A 59 -15.02 56.94 -11.25
CA VAL A 59 -14.58 58.14 -11.97
C VAL A 59 -13.94 57.75 -13.30
N ALA A 60 -14.51 58.21 -14.42
CA ALA A 60 -13.96 58.04 -15.76
C ALA A 60 -13.02 59.21 -16.16
N THR A 61 -11.95 58.90 -16.88
CA THR A 61 -11.11 59.88 -17.60
C THR A 61 -10.99 59.48 -19.07
N LYS A 62 -10.69 60.43 -19.96
CA LYS A 62 -10.76 60.23 -21.43
C LYS A 62 -9.96 59.05 -22.02
N GLN A 63 -9.03 58.43 -21.28
CA GLN A 63 -8.29 57.23 -21.70
C GLN A 63 -8.37 56.04 -20.72
N LYS A 64 -8.97 56.22 -19.53
CA LYS A 64 -8.83 55.26 -18.42
C LYS A 64 -10.05 55.25 -17.49
N LEU A 65 -10.44 54.06 -17.05
CA LEU A 65 -11.58 53.79 -16.18
C LEU A 65 -11.09 52.91 -15.00
N GLU A 66 -11.39 53.28 -13.75
CA GLU A 66 -10.82 52.61 -12.56
C GLU A 66 -11.83 52.36 -11.42
N SER A 67 -12.08 51.09 -11.04
CA SER A 67 -12.73 50.74 -9.76
C SER A 67 -11.70 50.45 -8.67
N GLU A 68 -12.05 50.74 -7.42
CA GLU A 68 -11.24 50.44 -6.25
C GLU A 68 -12.11 50.22 -5.01
N ASN A 69 -12.05 49.01 -4.43
CA ASN A 69 -12.71 48.66 -3.17
C ASN A 69 -11.67 48.31 -2.08
N SER A 70 -12.07 47.61 -1.02
CA SER A 70 -11.20 47.25 0.11
C SER A 70 -10.13 46.20 -0.23
N SER A 71 -10.38 45.30 -1.19
CA SER A 71 -9.48 44.19 -1.55
C SER A 71 -8.77 44.37 -2.89
N LEU A 72 -9.43 45.01 -3.86
CA LEU A 72 -9.06 45.02 -5.27
C LEU A 72 -9.16 46.43 -5.86
N LYS A 73 -8.20 46.77 -6.71
CA LYS A 73 -8.28 47.87 -7.68
C LYS A 73 -8.22 47.29 -9.09
N VAL A 74 -9.11 47.75 -9.97
CA VAL A 74 -9.16 47.38 -11.38
C VAL A 74 -9.07 48.63 -12.24
N ALA A 75 -8.15 48.62 -13.20
CA ALA A 75 -7.89 49.74 -14.10
C ALA A 75 -7.92 49.26 -15.56
N LEU A 76 -8.86 49.81 -16.34
CA LEU A 76 -8.96 49.60 -17.79
C LEU A 76 -8.29 50.75 -18.54
N LYS A 77 -7.49 50.43 -19.55
CA LYS A 77 -6.91 51.39 -20.50
C LYS A 77 -7.29 51.02 -21.94
N ARG A 78 -7.85 51.98 -22.68
CA ARG A 78 -8.18 51.87 -24.11
C ARG A 78 -7.62 53.06 -24.86
N GLU A 79 -6.93 52.82 -25.98
CA GLU A 79 -6.23 53.88 -26.73
C GLU A 79 -7.16 54.98 -27.25
N SER A 80 -8.34 54.59 -27.73
CA SER A 80 -9.41 55.49 -28.17
C SER A 80 -10.34 55.99 -27.05
N GLY A 81 -10.10 55.60 -25.79
CA GLY A 81 -10.86 56.06 -24.63
C GLY A 81 -12.17 55.31 -24.35
N PHE A 82 -12.91 55.83 -23.38
CA PHE A 82 -14.20 55.31 -22.92
C PHE A 82 -15.31 56.36 -23.05
N GLU A 83 -16.55 55.90 -23.15
CA GLU A 83 -17.74 56.77 -23.16
C GLU A 83 -17.89 57.49 -21.81
N HIS A 84 -18.46 58.69 -21.79
CA HIS A 84 -18.41 59.57 -20.61
C HIS A 84 -19.18 59.00 -19.40
N ASN A 85 -20.23 58.23 -19.67
CA ASN A 85 -21.07 57.50 -18.72
C ASN A 85 -20.63 56.04 -18.50
N ALA A 86 -19.46 55.63 -19.00
CA ALA A 86 -18.93 54.31 -18.75
C ALA A 86 -18.57 54.14 -17.26
N THR A 87 -19.06 53.07 -16.67
CA THR A 87 -18.77 52.64 -15.29
C THR A 87 -18.15 51.26 -15.32
N ILE A 88 -17.32 50.95 -14.32
CA ILE A 88 -16.91 49.59 -13.98
C ILE A 88 -17.10 49.41 -12.47
N ASP A 89 -17.51 48.23 -12.03
CA ASP A 89 -17.21 47.76 -10.67
C ASP A 89 -16.63 46.34 -10.77
N ALA A 90 -15.77 45.98 -9.82
CA ALA A 90 -15.06 44.70 -9.85
C ALA A 90 -14.71 44.20 -8.44
N SER A 91 -15.07 42.95 -8.16
CA SER A 91 -14.85 42.30 -6.87
C SER A 91 -14.12 40.97 -7.03
N LEU A 92 -13.23 40.66 -6.08
CA LEU A 92 -12.68 39.32 -5.90
C LEU A 92 -13.76 38.46 -5.23
N ASP A 93 -14.06 37.29 -5.76
CA ASP A 93 -15.15 36.45 -5.25
C ASP A 93 -14.73 35.70 -3.98
N THR A 94 -15.25 36.14 -2.83
CA THR A 94 -15.03 35.53 -1.52
C THR A 94 -16.20 34.61 -1.15
N GLU A 95 -16.27 33.46 -1.83
CA GLU A 95 -17.15 32.31 -1.54
C GLU A 95 -18.63 32.66 -1.27
N SER A 96 -19.25 33.28 -2.28
CA SER A 96 -20.69 33.56 -2.27
C SER A 96 -21.56 32.30 -2.13
N GLN A 97 -22.41 32.26 -1.10
CA GLN A 97 -23.39 31.21 -0.79
C GLN A 97 -24.61 31.18 -1.75
N GLY A 98 -24.40 31.41 -3.06
CA GLY A 98 -25.45 31.66 -4.05
C GLY A 98 -25.41 30.73 -5.26
N ASP A 99 -26.14 29.60 -5.18
CA ASP A 99 -26.21 28.48 -6.13
C ASP A 99 -26.11 28.88 -7.63
N ASN A 100 -27.07 29.67 -8.14
CA ASN A 100 -27.10 30.07 -9.56
C ASN A 100 -25.83 30.83 -10.03
N SER A 101 -25.16 31.56 -9.13
CA SER A 101 -23.96 32.35 -9.46
C SER A 101 -22.66 31.55 -9.40
N GLN A 102 -22.68 30.36 -8.77
CA GLN A 102 -21.58 29.39 -8.81
C GLN A 102 -21.61 28.58 -10.10
N ARG A 103 -22.78 28.11 -10.56
CA ARG A 103 -22.90 27.25 -11.76
C ARG A 103 -22.25 27.89 -13.01
N SER A 104 -22.48 29.18 -13.25
CA SER A 104 -21.84 29.92 -14.36
C SER A 104 -20.31 30.02 -14.23
N VAL A 105 -19.80 30.09 -13.00
CA VAL A 105 -18.35 30.16 -12.72
C VAL A 105 -17.72 28.79 -12.96
N THR A 106 -18.31 27.73 -12.41
CA THR A 106 -17.83 26.35 -12.59
C THR A 106 -17.78 25.96 -14.07
N GLN A 107 -18.82 26.26 -14.86
CA GLN A 107 -18.82 25.94 -16.29
C GLN A 107 -17.69 26.65 -17.05
N ALA A 108 -17.46 27.94 -16.75
CA ALA A 108 -16.38 28.69 -17.38
C ALA A 108 -14.98 28.20 -16.95
N ILE A 109 -14.82 27.70 -15.72
CA ILE A 109 -13.58 27.02 -15.28
C ILE A 109 -13.37 25.72 -16.07
N VAL A 110 -14.41 24.92 -16.31
CA VAL A 110 -14.31 23.72 -17.15
C VAL A 110 -13.89 24.08 -18.58
N THR A 111 -14.53 25.07 -19.20
CA THR A 111 -14.16 25.52 -20.55
C THR A 111 -12.71 26.01 -20.61
N MET A 112 -12.19 26.62 -19.53
CA MET A 112 -10.79 26.99 -19.43
C MET A 112 -9.86 25.77 -19.26
N ALA A 113 -10.23 24.78 -18.45
CA ALA A 113 -9.48 23.55 -18.23
C ALA A 113 -9.31 22.76 -19.55
N LEU A 114 -10.40 22.57 -20.31
CA LEU A 114 -10.39 21.93 -21.62
C LEU A 114 -9.52 22.67 -22.64
N GLU A 115 -9.44 23.99 -22.59
CA GLU A 115 -8.57 24.78 -23.48
C GLU A 115 -7.09 24.73 -23.06
N LEU A 116 -6.81 24.58 -21.76
CA LEU A 116 -5.45 24.41 -21.24
C LEU A 116 -4.90 23.00 -21.48
N ARG A 117 -5.75 21.95 -21.41
CA ARG A 117 -5.37 20.57 -21.76
C ARG A 117 -4.78 20.48 -23.18
N LYS A 118 -5.38 21.18 -24.15
CA LYS A 118 -4.87 21.29 -25.54
C LYS A 118 -3.48 21.92 -25.65
N GLN A 119 -3.06 22.64 -24.64
CA GLN A 119 -1.75 23.32 -24.54
C GLN A 119 -0.75 22.54 -23.67
N GLY A 120 -1.11 21.32 -23.22
CA GLY A 120 -0.28 20.51 -22.33
C GLY A 120 -0.23 21.04 -20.90
N LEU A 121 -1.29 21.71 -20.43
CA LEU A 121 -1.36 22.35 -19.10
C LEU A 121 -2.58 21.88 -18.31
N SER A 122 -2.42 21.74 -16.99
CA SER A 122 -3.51 21.51 -16.03
C SER A 122 -3.54 22.61 -14.96
N ILE A 123 -4.72 22.86 -14.38
CA ILE A 123 -4.94 23.92 -13.37
C ILE A 123 -4.55 23.41 -11.98
N VAL A 124 -3.82 24.23 -11.22
CA VAL A 124 -3.46 23.95 -9.82
C VAL A 124 -4.47 24.58 -8.86
N ASP A 125 -4.66 25.90 -8.97
CA ASP A 125 -5.59 26.71 -8.16
C ASP A 125 -6.25 27.81 -9.00
N THR A 126 -7.43 28.29 -8.57
CA THR A 126 -8.22 29.32 -9.28
C THR A 126 -8.71 30.42 -8.34
N LYS A 127 -8.84 31.64 -8.87
CA LYS A 127 -9.45 32.80 -8.22
C LYS A 127 -10.25 33.62 -9.24
N ILE A 128 -11.48 34.00 -8.89
CA ILE A 128 -12.39 34.73 -9.80
C ILE A 128 -12.47 36.20 -9.40
N VAL A 129 -12.35 37.08 -10.39
CA VAL A 129 -12.75 38.48 -10.30
C VAL A 129 -14.02 38.68 -11.13
N ARG A 130 -15.13 39.03 -10.47
CA ARG A 130 -16.37 39.43 -11.16
C ARG A 130 -16.22 40.88 -11.60
N ILE A 131 -16.65 41.20 -12.83
CA ILE A 131 -16.54 42.55 -13.39
C ILE A 131 -17.87 42.94 -14.03
N GLN A 132 -18.47 44.03 -13.53
CA GLN A 132 -19.62 44.69 -14.13
C GLN A 132 -19.13 45.93 -14.85
N SER A 133 -19.46 46.11 -16.12
CA SER A 133 -19.02 47.27 -16.91
C SER A 133 -20.09 47.69 -17.92
N SER A 134 -20.33 48.99 -18.05
CA SER A 134 -21.25 49.57 -19.05
C SER A 134 -20.56 49.98 -20.35
N THR A 135 -19.27 49.66 -20.52
CA THR A 135 -18.48 50.05 -21.70
C THR A 135 -18.91 49.37 -22.99
N ASN A 136 -19.18 50.14 -24.06
CA ASN A 136 -19.31 49.60 -25.42
C ASN A 136 -17.92 49.23 -26.00
N GLN A 137 -17.60 47.93 -25.97
CA GLN A 137 -16.30 47.40 -26.40
C GLN A 137 -16.34 46.96 -27.87
N ARG A 138 -15.48 47.58 -28.69
CA ARG A 138 -15.26 47.18 -30.10
C ARG A 138 -13.82 46.68 -30.36
N ASN A 139 -12.90 47.05 -29.49
CA ASN A 139 -11.47 46.73 -29.54
C ASN A 139 -11.05 46.26 -28.15
N ASP A 140 -9.94 45.54 -28.10
CA ASP A 140 -9.36 45.01 -26.87
C ASP A 140 -8.83 46.13 -25.96
N ILE A 141 -8.72 45.80 -24.67
CA ILE A 141 -8.47 46.72 -23.55
C ILE A 141 -7.38 46.13 -22.67
N THR A 142 -6.38 46.93 -22.31
CA THR A 142 -5.41 46.52 -21.28
C THR A 142 -6.05 46.67 -19.91
N THR A 143 -6.17 45.55 -19.20
CA THR A 143 -6.75 45.45 -17.86
C THR A 143 -5.63 45.20 -16.85
N THR A 144 -5.55 46.05 -15.83
CA THR A 144 -4.66 45.89 -14.68
C THR A 144 -5.48 45.59 -13.44
N LEU A 145 -5.20 44.46 -12.79
CA LEU A 145 -5.72 44.09 -11.48
C LEU A 145 -4.61 44.30 -10.43
N THR A 146 -4.91 45.01 -9.34
CA THR A 146 -3.99 45.25 -8.23
C THR A 146 -4.64 44.82 -6.92
N PHE A 147 -4.06 43.81 -6.28
CA PHE A 147 -4.60 43.18 -5.06
C PHE A 147 -3.99 43.84 -3.82
N LYS A 148 -4.82 44.53 -3.02
CA LYS A 148 -4.35 45.37 -1.91
C LYS A 148 -3.60 44.57 -0.85
N ASN A 149 -4.07 43.36 -0.55
CA ASN A 149 -3.47 42.45 0.44
C ASN A 149 -2.60 41.34 -0.21
N GLY A 150 -2.40 41.38 -1.53
CA GLY A 150 -1.83 40.30 -2.33
C GLY A 150 -2.83 39.17 -2.56
N LEU A 151 -2.85 38.58 -3.76
CA LEU A 151 -3.65 37.40 -4.08
C LEU A 151 -2.85 36.13 -3.78
N SER A 152 -3.37 35.28 -2.89
CA SER A 152 -2.87 33.91 -2.72
C SER A 152 -3.39 33.06 -3.87
N LEU A 153 -2.46 32.47 -4.63
CA LEU A 153 -2.73 31.58 -5.76
C LEU A 153 -1.68 30.47 -5.72
N GLU A 154 -2.08 29.24 -5.42
CA GLU A 154 -1.13 28.16 -5.12
C GLU A 154 -0.29 27.77 -6.33
N GLY A 155 1.01 27.54 -6.14
CA GLY A 155 1.94 27.17 -7.22
C GLY A 155 2.30 28.29 -8.20
N ALA A 156 1.80 29.52 -8.06
CA ALA A 156 2.11 30.63 -8.97
C ALA A 156 3.59 31.07 -8.89
N SER A 157 4.25 31.19 -10.05
CA SER A 157 5.65 31.62 -10.20
C SER A 157 5.78 32.84 -11.11
N THR A 158 6.73 33.72 -10.81
CA THR A 158 7.12 34.89 -11.64
C THR A 158 8.32 34.63 -12.56
N GLU A 159 8.75 33.37 -12.74
CA GLU A 159 9.86 33.06 -13.65
C GLU A 159 9.53 33.45 -15.10
N ALA A 160 10.30 34.38 -15.66
CA ALA A 160 10.02 35.00 -16.96
C ALA A 160 10.12 34.03 -18.15
N ASN A 161 10.72 32.85 -17.95
CA ASN A 161 10.99 31.87 -19.00
C ASN A 161 9.97 30.70 -19.04
N ASP A 162 9.23 30.45 -17.96
CA ASP A 162 8.10 29.49 -17.94
C ASP A 162 6.94 30.09 -17.11
N PRO A 163 6.25 31.13 -17.63
CA PRO A 163 5.19 31.81 -16.90
C PRO A 163 4.01 30.87 -16.72
N ASN A 164 3.71 30.51 -15.47
CA ASN A 164 2.75 29.45 -15.14
C ASN A 164 1.38 29.95 -14.63
N VAL A 165 1.05 31.22 -14.87
CA VAL A 165 -0.27 31.81 -14.58
C VAL A 165 -1.01 32.08 -15.89
N ARG A 166 -2.33 31.90 -15.90
CA ARG A 166 -3.20 32.17 -17.06
C ARG A 166 -4.44 32.95 -16.62
N VAL A 167 -5.00 33.72 -17.54
CA VAL A 167 -6.25 34.47 -17.40
C VAL A 167 -7.27 33.90 -18.37
N GLY A 168 -8.42 33.49 -17.86
CA GLY A 168 -9.59 33.09 -18.65
C GLY A 168 -10.59 34.24 -18.70
N ILE A 169 -10.91 34.71 -19.91
CA ILE A 169 -11.95 35.71 -20.15
C ILE A 169 -13.20 35.02 -20.68
N VAL A 170 -14.30 35.11 -19.95
CA VAL A 170 -15.58 34.50 -20.35
C VAL A 170 -16.32 35.42 -21.32
N ASN A 171 -16.47 34.98 -22.57
CA ASN A 171 -17.17 35.73 -23.62
C ASN A 171 -18.70 35.62 -23.47
N PRO A 172 -19.49 36.50 -24.14
CA PRO A 172 -20.97 36.45 -24.09
C PRO A 172 -21.63 35.21 -24.72
N ASN A 173 -20.85 34.35 -25.37
CA ASN A 173 -21.24 33.05 -25.92
C ASN A 173 -20.59 31.88 -25.15
N ASP A 174 -20.22 32.12 -23.88
CA ASP A 174 -19.64 31.19 -22.91
C ASP A 174 -18.33 30.49 -23.31
N THR A 175 -17.70 30.88 -24.42
CA THR A 175 -16.31 30.49 -24.73
C THR A 175 -15.31 31.25 -23.88
N VAL A 176 -14.22 30.59 -23.47
CA VAL A 176 -13.16 31.23 -22.69
C VAL A 176 -11.95 31.55 -23.57
N GLN A 177 -11.52 32.81 -23.57
CA GLN A 177 -10.23 33.20 -24.15
C GLN A 177 -9.14 33.09 -23.08
N THR A 178 -8.19 32.19 -23.27
CA THR A 178 -7.02 32.01 -22.39
C THR A 178 -5.89 32.94 -22.81
N ILE A 179 -5.33 33.69 -21.85
CA ILE A 179 -4.28 34.70 -22.06
C ILE A 179 -3.18 34.53 -21.00
N THR A 180 -1.91 34.65 -21.39
CA THR A 180 -0.78 34.72 -20.44
C THR A 180 -0.61 36.17 -19.95
N PRO A 181 -0.83 36.47 -18.66
CA PRO A 181 -0.68 37.82 -18.12
C PRO A 181 0.79 38.15 -17.79
N THR A 182 1.09 39.44 -17.67
CA THR A 182 2.25 39.90 -16.90
C THR A 182 1.86 40.02 -15.42
N ILE A 183 2.51 39.27 -14.53
CA ILE A 183 2.29 39.37 -13.07
C ILE A 183 3.47 40.01 -12.35
N LYS A 184 3.22 40.49 -11.12
CA LYS A 184 4.24 40.84 -10.13
C LYS A 184 3.82 40.32 -8.76
N GLN A 185 4.65 39.50 -8.13
CA GLN A 185 4.46 39.09 -6.75
C GLN A 185 5.00 40.14 -5.76
N ASP A 186 4.58 40.05 -4.50
CA ASP A 186 5.26 40.70 -3.37
C ASP A 186 6.27 39.74 -2.70
N ALA A 187 6.96 40.21 -1.66
CA ALA A 187 8.01 39.44 -0.97
C ALA A 187 7.48 38.18 -0.25
N ASP A 188 6.16 38.08 -0.04
CA ASP A 188 5.49 36.91 0.54
C ASP A 188 5.03 35.92 -0.56
N GLY A 189 5.37 36.15 -1.83
CA GLY A 189 5.01 35.32 -2.97
C GLY A 189 3.58 35.52 -3.50
N LYS A 190 2.80 36.46 -2.96
CA LYS A 190 1.40 36.69 -3.39
C LYS A 190 1.36 37.56 -4.63
N VAL A 191 0.45 37.29 -5.56
CA VAL A 191 0.32 38.10 -6.78
C VAL A 191 -0.24 39.48 -6.41
N LYS A 192 0.60 40.51 -6.52
CA LYS A 192 0.28 41.90 -6.16
C LYS A 192 -0.38 42.64 -7.32
N ASN A 193 0.14 42.42 -8.53
CA ASN A 193 -0.40 42.99 -9.76
C ASN A 193 -0.48 41.92 -10.84
N LEU A 194 -1.52 42.01 -11.67
CA LEU A 194 -1.73 41.16 -12.84
C LEU A 194 -2.22 42.04 -14.00
N VAL A 195 -1.63 41.91 -15.18
CA VAL A 195 -1.92 42.73 -16.36
C VAL A 195 -2.12 41.85 -17.58
N PHE A 196 -3.21 42.06 -18.32
CA PHE A 196 -3.51 41.38 -19.58
C PHE A 196 -4.18 42.36 -20.57
N THR A 197 -4.20 42.01 -21.85
CA THR A 197 -4.94 42.76 -22.89
C THR A 197 -5.89 41.82 -23.61
N GLY A 198 -7.16 42.19 -23.71
CA GLY A 198 -8.21 41.42 -24.38
C GLY A 198 -9.56 42.13 -24.28
N ARG A 199 -10.63 41.48 -24.71
CA ARG A 199 -12.01 41.96 -24.47
C ARG A 199 -12.40 41.69 -23.01
N LEU A 200 -13.30 42.47 -22.42
CA LEU A 200 -13.69 42.29 -21.02
C LEU A 200 -14.95 41.42 -20.92
N GLY A 201 -14.80 40.24 -20.30
CA GLY A 201 -15.94 39.41 -19.89
C GLY A 201 -16.66 39.95 -18.65
N LYS A 202 -17.81 39.37 -18.32
CA LYS A 202 -18.50 39.61 -17.03
C LYS A 202 -17.73 39.03 -15.83
N GLN A 203 -16.79 38.13 -16.10
CA GLN A 203 -15.98 37.40 -15.14
C GLN A 203 -14.58 37.21 -15.73
N VAL A 204 -13.57 37.27 -14.87
CA VAL A 204 -12.17 37.01 -15.19
C VAL A 204 -11.68 35.92 -14.24
N ILE A 205 -11.26 34.79 -14.80
CA ILE A 205 -10.73 33.65 -14.08
C ILE A 205 -9.21 33.78 -14.06
N ILE A 206 -8.58 33.64 -12.90
CA ILE A 206 -7.12 33.66 -12.74
C ILE A 206 -6.71 32.28 -12.23
N VAL A 207 -5.90 31.56 -12.99
CA VAL A 207 -5.42 30.23 -12.61
C VAL A 207 -3.89 30.18 -12.57
N SER A 208 -3.37 29.39 -11.65
CA SER A 208 -2.04 28.80 -11.76
C SER A 208 -2.13 27.46 -12.51
N THR A 209 -1.08 27.15 -13.27
CA THR A 209 -1.00 25.94 -14.09
C THR A 209 0.29 25.18 -13.85
N THR A 210 0.24 23.86 -14.03
CA THR A 210 1.42 23.01 -14.18
C THR A 210 1.40 22.34 -15.56
N ARG A 211 2.49 21.68 -15.95
CA ARG A 211 2.49 20.81 -17.13
C ARG A 211 1.57 19.62 -16.85
N LEU A 212 0.66 19.36 -17.79
CA LEU A 212 -0.22 18.19 -17.77
C LEU A 212 0.64 16.92 -17.82
N LYS A 213 0.38 15.98 -16.92
CA LYS A 213 0.82 14.59 -17.09
C LYS A 213 -0.23 13.86 -17.91
N GLU A 214 0.18 12.86 -18.67
CA GLU A 214 -0.77 12.00 -19.39
C GLU A 214 -1.57 11.13 -18.39
N GLU A 215 -0.86 10.57 -17.39
CA GLU A 215 -1.43 9.76 -16.31
C GLU A 215 -0.84 10.11 -14.93
N GLN A 216 -1.50 9.64 -13.88
CA GLN A 216 -1.00 9.68 -12.51
C GLN A 216 -1.41 8.43 -11.72
N THR A 217 -0.42 7.80 -11.09
CA THR A 217 -0.60 6.60 -10.26
C THR A 217 -0.79 6.96 -8.78
N ILE A 218 -1.71 6.26 -8.10
CA ILE A 218 -1.97 6.40 -6.65
C ILE A 218 -1.92 5.02 -6.00
N SER A 219 -1.09 4.84 -4.98
CA SER A 219 -1.01 3.59 -4.24
C SER A 219 -2.25 3.32 -3.39
N LEU A 220 -2.74 2.09 -3.43
CA LEU A 220 -3.87 1.57 -2.65
C LEU A 220 -3.39 0.63 -1.53
N ASP A 221 -2.18 0.88 -1.01
CA ASP A 221 -1.48 0.03 -0.04
C ASP A 221 -1.35 -1.42 -0.56
N SER A 222 -2.02 -2.40 0.08
CA SER A 222 -2.00 -3.82 -0.30
C SER A 222 -2.95 -4.18 -1.45
N TYR A 223 -3.83 -3.27 -1.90
CA TYR A 223 -4.86 -3.58 -2.89
C TYR A 223 -4.39 -3.40 -4.35
N GLY A 224 -3.32 -2.64 -4.58
CA GLY A 224 -2.77 -2.35 -5.91
C GLY A 224 -2.48 -0.87 -6.10
N GLU A 225 -2.57 -0.39 -7.33
CA GLU A 225 -2.38 1.00 -7.72
C GLU A 225 -3.51 1.46 -8.64
N LEU A 226 -3.96 2.70 -8.46
CA LEU A 226 -5.01 3.33 -9.28
C LEU A 226 -4.35 4.27 -10.30
N VAL A 227 -4.63 4.10 -11.59
CA VAL A 227 -4.14 4.99 -12.65
C VAL A 227 -5.28 5.90 -13.09
N ILE A 228 -5.06 7.21 -13.02
CA ILE A 228 -6.05 8.24 -13.34
C ILE A 228 -5.49 9.28 -14.30
N ASP A 229 -6.37 10.04 -14.94
CA ASP A 229 -6.04 11.23 -15.73
C ASP A 229 -5.07 12.16 -14.99
N GLY A 230 -3.94 12.48 -15.62
CA GLY A 230 -2.89 13.34 -15.05
C GLY A 230 -3.27 14.82 -14.89
N ALA A 231 -4.49 15.21 -15.28
CA ALA A 231 -5.10 16.50 -14.92
C ALA A 231 -5.70 16.55 -13.50
N VAL A 232 -5.86 15.41 -12.83
CA VAL A 232 -6.56 15.31 -11.53
C VAL A 232 -5.65 15.70 -10.37
N GLY A 233 -6.12 16.60 -9.51
CA GLY A 233 -5.39 17.14 -8.37
C GLY A 233 -5.52 16.31 -7.09
N LEU A 234 -4.47 16.35 -6.26
CA LEU A 234 -4.41 15.81 -4.89
C LEU A 234 -4.09 16.95 -3.92
N SER A 235 -4.87 17.13 -2.85
CA SER A 235 -4.56 18.12 -1.78
C SER A 235 -4.42 17.48 -0.41
N GLN A 236 -3.38 17.85 0.35
CA GLN A 236 -3.12 17.32 1.69
C GLN A 236 -3.71 18.16 2.84
N LYS A 237 -4.47 19.23 2.55
CA LYS A 237 -5.04 20.13 3.57
C LYS A 237 -6.51 20.46 3.29
N ASP A 238 -6.74 21.28 2.27
CA ASP A 238 -8.05 21.78 1.86
C ASP A 238 -8.15 21.71 0.33
N ARG A 239 -9.33 21.41 -0.21
CA ARG A 239 -9.53 21.41 -1.67
C ARG A 239 -9.60 22.83 -2.22
N PRO A 240 -9.03 23.13 -3.41
CA PRO A 240 -9.15 24.44 -4.03
C PRO A 240 -10.61 24.87 -4.26
N PRO A 241 -10.95 26.16 -4.13
CA PRO A 241 -12.32 26.63 -4.28
C PRO A 241 -12.81 26.43 -5.72
N TYR A 242 -14.11 26.19 -5.88
CA TYR A 242 -14.78 25.87 -7.16
C TYR A 242 -14.33 24.58 -7.87
N SER A 243 -13.31 23.88 -7.36
CA SER A 243 -12.96 22.54 -7.82
C SER A 243 -14.07 21.53 -7.50
N LYS A 244 -14.15 20.46 -8.28
CA LYS A 244 -15.13 19.40 -8.07
C LYS A 244 -14.48 18.26 -7.27
N PRO A 245 -14.92 18.00 -6.02
CA PRO A 245 -14.35 16.93 -5.22
C PRO A 245 -14.74 15.57 -5.79
N ILE A 246 -13.77 14.66 -5.82
CA ILE A 246 -13.98 13.26 -6.17
C ILE A 246 -13.62 12.42 -4.93
N THR A 247 -14.46 11.45 -4.61
CA THR A 247 -14.19 10.40 -3.63
C THR A 247 -14.15 9.07 -4.36
N VAL A 248 -13.01 8.37 -4.31
CA VAL A 248 -12.90 6.99 -4.81
C VAL A 248 -12.88 6.04 -3.62
N ASN A 249 -13.84 5.12 -3.56
CA ASN A 249 -13.85 4.02 -2.60
C ASN A 249 -13.43 2.74 -3.31
N ILE A 250 -12.55 1.98 -2.67
CA ILE A 250 -12.25 0.59 -3.02
C ILE A 250 -13.05 -0.29 -2.07
N LEU A 251 -13.87 -1.20 -2.61
CA LEU A 251 -14.73 -2.10 -1.84
C LEU A 251 -14.44 -3.56 -2.20
N LYS A 252 -14.41 -4.43 -1.19
CA LYS A 252 -14.31 -5.90 -1.36
C LYS A 252 -15.59 -6.59 -0.84
N PRO A 253 -15.87 -7.85 -1.20
CA PRO A 253 -16.95 -8.61 -0.58
C PRO A 253 -16.82 -8.65 0.95
N LYS A 254 -17.95 -8.54 1.65
CA LYS A 254 -18.04 -8.87 3.06
C LYS A 254 -17.87 -10.36 3.24
N LEU A 255 -17.19 -10.75 4.32
CA LEU A 255 -16.87 -12.14 4.64
C LEU A 255 -18.10 -13.04 4.95
N SER A 256 -19.30 -12.46 4.98
CA SER A 256 -20.60 -13.12 5.16
C SER A 256 -21.45 -13.15 3.88
N SER A 257 -20.96 -12.60 2.78
CA SER A 257 -21.69 -12.44 1.52
C SER A 257 -21.13 -13.34 0.43
N ILE A 258 -21.94 -13.64 -0.58
CA ILE A 258 -21.55 -14.48 -1.71
C ILE A 258 -20.62 -13.67 -2.63
N GLU A 259 -19.39 -14.11 -2.88
CA GLU A 259 -18.38 -13.38 -3.70
C GLU A 259 -18.78 -13.19 -5.17
N SER A 260 -19.79 -13.91 -5.67
CA SER A 260 -20.40 -13.68 -6.99
C SER A 260 -21.61 -12.73 -6.97
N SER A 261 -21.95 -12.15 -5.82
CA SER A 261 -22.95 -11.08 -5.72
C SER A 261 -22.41 -9.78 -6.34
N LEU A 262 -23.29 -9.05 -7.03
CA LEU A 262 -23.02 -7.69 -7.52
C LEU A 262 -23.87 -6.63 -6.79
N ASP A 263 -24.59 -7.03 -5.74
CA ASP A 263 -25.36 -6.14 -4.88
C ASP A 263 -24.42 -5.32 -3.97
N SER A 264 -24.57 -4.00 -3.97
CA SER A 264 -23.69 -3.11 -3.21
C SER A 264 -23.77 -3.31 -1.70
N LYS A 265 -24.87 -3.87 -1.17
CA LYS A 265 -25.01 -4.19 0.26
C LYS A 265 -24.01 -5.25 0.72
N ASP A 266 -23.52 -6.09 -0.18
CA ASP A 266 -22.69 -7.26 0.10
C ASP A 266 -21.19 -6.93 0.22
N PHE A 267 -20.81 -5.65 0.07
CA PHE A 267 -19.42 -5.21 0.04
C PHE A 267 -19.11 -4.23 1.20
N GLU A 268 -17.82 -4.14 1.57
CA GLU A 268 -17.29 -3.19 2.56
C GLU A 268 -16.16 -2.34 1.98
N ILE A 269 -16.13 -1.05 2.33
CA ILE A 269 -15.08 -0.11 1.92
C ILE A 269 -13.80 -0.43 2.69
N VAL A 270 -12.69 -0.62 1.98
CA VAL A 270 -11.36 -0.92 2.54
C VAL A 270 -10.32 0.18 2.34
N LYS A 271 -10.52 1.05 1.35
CA LYS A 271 -9.71 2.24 1.11
C LYS A 271 -10.61 3.34 0.57
N THR A 272 -10.45 4.56 1.07
CA THR A 272 -11.08 5.75 0.52
C THR A 272 -9.99 6.74 0.13
N ILE A 273 -10.12 7.33 -1.06
CA ILE A 273 -9.34 8.47 -1.54
C ILE A 273 -10.29 9.65 -1.62
N ASP A 274 -10.27 10.52 -0.61
CA ASP A 274 -11.16 11.67 -0.45
C ASP A 274 -10.43 13.02 -0.61
N ASN A 275 -9.19 13.00 -1.08
CA ASN A 275 -8.36 14.18 -1.34
C ASN A 275 -8.26 14.57 -2.83
N LEU A 276 -8.97 13.86 -3.71
CA LEU A 276 -9.01 14.10 -5.15
C LEU A 276 -9.94 15.27 -5.52
N TYR A 277 -9.57 16.00 -6.58
CA TYR A 277 -10.42 17.00 -7.21
C TYR A 277 -10.11 17.15 -8.72
N THR A 278 -11.12 17.53 -9.51
CA THR A 278 -10.97 17.93 -10.92
C THR A 278 -11.49 19.34 -11.17
N TRP A 279 -11.05 19.93 -12.27
CA TRP A 279 -11.55 21.21 -12.80
C TRP A 279 -12.49 21.03 -13.99
N ASP A 280 -12.56 19.83 -14.56
CA ASP A 280 -13.32 19.54 -15.77
C ASP A 280 -14.76 19.05 -15.48
N ASP A 281 -15.57 18.84 -16.52
CA ASP A 281 -16.84 18.11 -16.44
C ASP A 281 -16.67 16.59 -16.35
N GLN A 282 -15.44 16.09 -16.55
CA GLN A 282 -15.14 14.66 -16.63
C GLN A 282 -13.92 14.27 -15.76
N PHE A 283 -13.91 13.02 -15.36
CA PHE A 283 -12.78 12.32 -14.73
C PHE A 283 -12.59 10.99 -15.46
N TYR A 284 -11.38 10.68 -15.89
CA TYR A 284 -11.06 9.38 -16.49
C TYR A 284 -10.34 8.50 -15.48
N LEU A 285 -10.94 7.35 -15.19
CA LEU A 285 -10.27 6.23 -14.54
C LEU A 285 -9.60 5.40 -15.64
N LEU A 286 -8.27 5.36 -15.66
CA LEU A 286 -7.51 4.76 -16.76
C LEU A 286 -7.28 3.27 -16.54
N ASP A 287 -6.82 2.87 -15.34
CA ASP A 287 -6.54 1.48 -15.00
C ASP A 287 -6.57 1.23 -13.47
N PHE A 288 -6.64 -0.04 -13.07
CA PHE A 288 -6.42 -0.54 -11.71
C PHE A 288 -5.38 -1.67 -11.77
N ILE A 289 -4.13 -1.34 -11.45
CA ILE A 289 -3.00 -2.27 -11.56
C ILE A 289 -2.87 -3.05 -10.25
N SER A 290 -3.21 -4.34 -10.26
CA SER A 290 -3.05 -5.20 -9.09
C SER A 290 -2.67 -6.63 -9.45
N LYS A 291 -1.72 -7.21 -8.69
CA LYS A 291 -1.33 -8.62 -8.79
C LYS A 291 -2.21 -9.56 -7.93
N GLN A 292 -3.19 -9.01 -7.21
CA GLN A 292 -4.00 -9.75 -6.25
C GLN A 292 -5.50 -9.51 -6.37
N TYR A 293 -5.95 -8.50 -7.13
CA TYR A 293 -7.35 -8.10 -7.22
C TYR A 293 -7.74 -7.71 -8.65
N GLU A 294 -9.00 -7.96 -9.02
CA GLU A 294 -9.63 -7.51 -10.26
C GLU A 294 -10.92 -6.75 -9.95
N VAL A 295 -11.28 -5.81 -10.82
CA VAL A 295 -12.51 -5.01 -10.71
C VAL A 295 -13.70 -5.83 -11.23
N LEU A 296 -14.72 -6.01 -10.40
CA LEU A 296 -15.99 -6.64 -10.75
C LEU A 296 -16.94 -5.70 -11.49
N LYS A 297 -17.09 -4.49 -10.96
CA LYS A 297 -17.96 -3.43 -11.47
C LYS A 297 -17.58 -2.08 -10.87
N THR A 298 -18.17 -1.01 -11.40
CA THR A 298 -18.17 0.30 -10.74
C THR A 298 -19.61 0.81 -10.55
N ASP A 299 -19.88 1.40 -9.39
CA ASP A 299 -21.08 2.25 -9.21
C ASP A 299 -20.61 3.71 -9.10
N TYR A 300 -21.34 4.62 -9.74
CA TYR A 300 -21.09 6.06 -9.67
C TYR A 300 -22.29 6.82 -9.12
N GLN A 301 -22.05 7.75 -8.20
CA GLN A 301 -23.03 8.74 -7.77
C GLN A 301 -22.46 10.14 -8.02
N SER A 302 -23.11 10.95 -8.85
CA SER A 302 -22.75 12.38 -8.94
C SER A 302 -23.26 13.14 -7.73
N ALA A 303 -22.69 14.33 -7.46
CA ALA A 303 -23.17 15.20 -6.38
C ALA A 303 -24.63 15.68 -6.53
N LYS A 304 -25.30 15.44 -7.68
CA LYS A 304 -26.72 15.75 -7.91
C LYS A 304 -27.65 14.57 -7.61
N ASP A 305 -27.17 13.33 -7.73
CA ASP A 305 -27.98 12.11 -7.66
C ASP A 305 -28.32 11.71 -6.23
N SER A 306 -29.55 11.24 -6.00
CA SER A 306 -30.00 10.71 -4.69
C SER A 306 -29.56 9.27 -4.41
N THR A 307 -29.10 8.55 -5.43
CA THR A 307 -28.73 7.13 -5.38
C THR A 307 -27.62 6.85 -6.39
N PRO A 308 -26.63 5.99 -6.08
CA PRO A 308 -25.65 5.53 -7.07
C PRO A 308 -26.31 4.84 -8.26
N GLN A 309 -25.68 4.95 -9.43
CA GLN A 309 -26.00 4.20 -10.64
C GLN A 309 -24.85 3.24 -10.96
N THR A 310 -25.15 1.95 -11.15
CA THR A 310 -24.18 0.98 -11.67
C THR A 310 -23.82 1.32 -13.12
N ARG A 311 -22.56 1.11 -13.50
CA ARG A 311 -22.11 1.21 -14.89
C ARG A 311 -21.45 -0.09 -15.35
N ASP A 312 -21.74 -0.48 -16.59
CA ASP A 312 -21.19 -1.68 -17.23
C ASP A 312 -19.75 -1.51 -17.74
N ILE A 313 -19.13 -0.33 -17.50
CA ILE A 313 -17.80 0.03 -18.01
C ILE A 313 -16.83 0.18 -16.83
N LEU A 314 -15.88 -0.75 -16.74
CA LEU A 314 -14.91 -0.85 -15.63
C LEU A 314 -13.97 0.36 -15.55
N PHE A 315 -13.50 0.86 -16.70
CA PHE A 315 -12.56 1.98 -16.84
C PHE A 315 -13.07 2.95 -17.92
N GLY A 316 -12.86 4.25 -17.75
CA GLY A 316 -13.41 5.27 -18.65
C GLY A 316 -13.90 6.54 -17.95
N GLU A 317 -14.89 7.18 -18.57
CA GLU A 317 -15.31 8.57 -18.32
C GLU A 317 -16.46 8.71 -17.29
N TYR A 318 -16.23 9.50 -16.24
CA TYR A 318 -17.18 9.79 -15.16
C TYR A 318 -17.49 11.29 -15.11
N THR A 319 -18.77 11.65 -15.26
CA THR A 319 -19.21 13.06 -15.34
C THR A 319 -19.36 13.67 -13.95
N VAL A 320 -18.45 14.59 -13.61
CA VAL A 320 -18.27 15.12 -12.25
C VAL A 320 -19.04 16.42 -12.07
N GLU A 321 -19.77 16.54 -10.96
CA GLU A 321 -20.65 17.68 -10.66
C GLU A 321 -20.11 18.54 -9.49
N PRO A 322 -20.48 19.82 -9.37
CA PRO A 322 -20.17 20.61 -8.17
C PRO A 322 -21.02 20.14 -6.97
N LEU A 323 -20.50 20.31 -5.74
CA LEU A 323 -21.21 19.90 -4.52
C LEU A 323 -22.55 20.61 -4.35
N VAL A 324 -23.62 19.83 -4.20
CA VAL A 324 -24.95 20.34 -3.86
C VAL A 324 -25.10 20.36 -2.34
N MET A 325 -24.78 21.51 -1.72
CA MET A 325 -24.80 21.67 -0.25
C MET A 325 -26.16 21.30 0.39
N ASN A 326 -27.27 21.42 -0.35
CA ASN A 326 -28.61 21.05 0.12
C ASN A 326 -28.94 19.54 0.05
N LYS A 327 -28.05 18.70 -0.51
CA LYS A 327 -28.20 17.23 -0.56
C LYS A 327 -27.09 16.46 0.16
N GLY A 328 -25.89 17.02 0.30
CA GLY A 328 -24.81 16.42 1.09
C GLY A 328 -24.17 15.16 0.48
N HIS A 329 -24.17 15.03 -0.85
CA HIS A 329 -23.51 13.93 -1.57
C HIS A 329 -22.25 14.43 -2.31
N ASN A 330 -21.17 13.66 -2.23
CA ASN A 330 -19.95 13.87 -3.02
C ASN A 330 -20.05 13.09 -4.35
N ASN A 331 -19.30 13.51 -5.37
CA ASN A 331 -19.08 12.65 -6.54
C ASN A 331 -18.28 11.42 -6.07
N THR A 332 -18.93 10.26 -6.09
CA THR A 332 -18.42 9.05 -5.44
C THR A 332 -18.34 7.92 -6.44
N ILE A 333 -17.14 7.40 -6.66
CA ILE A 333 -16.88 6.21 -7.48
C ILE A 333 -16.60 5.06 -6.53
N ASN A 334 -17.46 4.05 -6.55
CA ASN A 334 -17.30 2.81 -5.80
C ASN A 334 -16.74 1.75 -6.74
N ILE A 335 -15.45 1.43 -6.58
CA ILE A 335 -14.76 0.38 -7.34
C ILE A 335 -14.87 -0.91 -6.54
N TYR A 336 -15.61 -1.88 -7.07
CA TYR A 336 -15.83 -3.17 -6.42
C TYR A 336 -14.78 -4.14 -6.93
N ILE A 337 -13.92 -4.64 -6.03
CA ILE A 337 -12.84 -5.58 -6.34
C ILE A 337 -13.09 -6.94 -5.71
N ARG A 338 -12.76 -8.02 -6.41
CA ARG A 338 -12.52 -9.35 -5.82
C ARG A 338 -11.05 -9.73 -5.98
N SER A 339 -10.61 -10.79 -5.32
CA SER A 339 -9.23 -11.27 -5.56
C SER A 339 -9.13 -11.95 -6.92
N THR A 340 -8.03 -11.71 -7.67
CA THR A 340 -7.64 -12.53 -8.83
C THR A 340 -7.05 -13.88 -8.41
N ARG A 341 -6.67 -14.02 -7.14
CA ARG A 341 -6.39 -15.34 -6.56
C ARG A 341 -7.74 -16.06 -6.45
N PRO A 342 -7.89 -17.29 -6.98
CA PRO A 342 -9.18 -17.97 -7.05
C PRO A 342 -9.80 -18.12 -5.65
N LEU A 343 -11.11 -17.88 -5.58
CA LEU A 343 -11.93 -17.72 -4.36
C LEU A 343 -11.30 -18.24 -3.06
N GLY A 344 -10.75 -17.30 -2.28
CA GLY A 344 -10.26 -17.52 -0.93
C GLY A 344 -11.38 -17.68 0.09
N LEU A 345 -12.31 -18.63 -0.13
CA LEU A 345 -13.39 -18.99 0.79
C LEU A 345 -12.83 -19.58 2.10
N LYS A 346 -12.38 -18.69 2.99
CA LYS A 346 -12.11 -18.95 4.40
C LYS A 346 -12.97 -17.99 5.24
N PRO A 347 -14.07 -18.46 5.84
CA PRO A 347 -14.89 -17.60 6.68
C PRO A 347 -14.16 -17.21 7.97
N ILE A 348 -14.17 -15.89 8.26
CA ILE A 348 -13.82 -15.22 9.53
C ILE A 348 -12.32 -14.91 9.79
N GLY A 349 -11.98 -13.60 9.76
CA GLY A 349 -10.73 -13.01 10.29
C GLY A 349 -9.66 -12.76 9.23
N ALA A 350 -9.47 -11.57 8.63
CA ALA A 350 -9.28 -10.21 9.17
C ALA A 350 -7.88 -9.94 9.77
N ALA A 351 -7.19 -8.94 9.21
CA ALA A 351 -5.88 -8.45 9.64
C ALA A 351 -5.98 -7.43 10.80
N PRO A 352 -4.87 -7.09 11.50
CA PRO A 352 -4.82 -5.94 12.43
C PRO A 352 -5.14 -4.60 11.71
N ALA A 353 -5.45 -3.49 12.40
CA ALA A 353 -4.88 -3.07 13.67
C ALA A 353 -5.73 -2.12 14.56
N LEU A 354 -5.41 -2.16 15.87
CA LEU A 354 -5.35 -1.05 16.83
C LEU A 354 -6.51 -0.02 16.88
N ILE A 355 -7.48 -0.28 17.76
CA ILE A 355 -8.09 0.76 18.62
C ILE A 355 -7.98 0.30 20.08
N GLN A 356 -7.50 1.16 20.99
CA GLN A 356 -7.47 0.84 22.43
C GLN A 356 -8.88 0.85 23.04
N PRO A 357 -9.18 -0.07 23.98
CA PRO A 357 -10.56 -0.37 24.37
C PRO A 357 -11.19 0.71 25.27
N ARG A 358 -12.46 1.05 24.99
CA ARG A 358 -13.36 1.69 25.95
C ARG A 358 -14.74 1.03 25.97
N SER A 359 -14.79 -0.08 26.71
CA SER A 359 -15.91 -0.50 27.56
C SER A 359 -17.35 -0.25 27.05
N PHE A 360 -17.97 -1.29 26.49
CA PHE A 360 -19.42 -1.50 26.67
C PHE A 360 -19.68 -2.30 27.96
N ARG A 361 -20.82 -2.04 28.60
CA ARG A 361 -21.16 -2.63 29.91
C ARG A 361 -21.57 -4.09 29.77
N SER A 362 -21.11 -4.93 30.69
CA SER A 362 -21.72 -6.23 30.93
C SER A 362 -23.06 -6.08 31.66
N LEU A 363 -24.05 -6.85 31.23
CA LEU A 363 -25.12 -7.32 32.11
C LEU A 363 -24.70 -8.72 32.58
N THR A 364 -24.49 -8.88 33.89
CA THR A 364 -24.08 -10.15 34.49
C THR A 364 -25.30 -11.01 34.83
N PRO A 365 -25.17 -12.34 34.72
CA PRO A 365 -25.45 -13.16 35.90
C PRO A 365 -24.28 -14.07 36.31
N ARG A 366 -24.02 -14.07 37.63
CA ARG A 366 -23.33 -15.07 38.48
C ARG A 366 -22.64 -16.29 37.83
N SER A 367 -21.31 -16.20 37.77
CA SER A 367 -20.34 -17.17 38.33
C SER A 367 -20.57 -18.70 38.19
N THR A 368 -19.63 -19.39 37.52
CA THR A 368 -18.70 -20.33 38.21
C THR A 368 -17.50 -20.75 37.32
N ARG A 369 -16.37 -21.07 37.99
CA ARG A 369 -15.14 -21.75 37.51
C ARG A 369 -14.65 -21.56 36.06
N MET A 370 -13.48 -20.94 35.94
CA MET A 370 -12.59 -21.09 34.79
C MET A 370 -12.22 -22.57 34.54
N LYS A 371 -12.23 -22.98 33.26
CA LYS A 371 -11.19 -23.86 32.70
C LYS A 371 -10.35 -23.02 31.73
N ARG A 372 -9.06 -23.34 31.60
CA ARG A 372 -8.13 -22.63 30.70
C ARG A 372 -8.56 -22.82 29.25
N SER A 373 -8.53 -21.75 28.46
CA SER A 373 -8.42 -21.85 27.00
C SER A 373 -7.12 -22.58 26.64
N ALA A 374 -7.14 -23.34 25.55
CA ALA A 374 -5.93 -23.95 25.00
C ALA A 374 -4.96 -22.87 24.47
N PRO A 375 -3.66 -23.15 24.35
CA PRO A 375 -2.74 -22.28 23.64
C PRO A 375 -3.19 -22.09 22.18
N VAL A 376 -2.89 -20.93 21.60
CA VAL A 376 -2.80 -20.83 20.14
C VAL A 376 -1.54 -21.59 19.76
N GLU A 377 -1.67 -22.65 18.98
CA GLU A 377 -0.51 -23.45 18.59
C GLU A 377 0.40 -22.66 17.64
N LYS A 378 1.70 -22.80 17.90
CA LYS A 378 2.78 -22.16 17.19
C LYS A 378 3.09 -23.02 15.97
N PHE A 379 2.92 -22.47 14.76
CA PHE A 379 3.32 -23.17 13.53
C PHE A 379 4.85 -23.34 13.54
N GLU A 380 5.32 -24.54 13.86
CA GLU A 380 6.74 -24.88 13.75
C GLU A 380 7.03 -25.18 12.29
N GLY A 381 7.89 -24.35 11.68
CA GLY A 381 8.12 -24.36 10.24
C GLY A 381 8.75 -25.65 9.73
N GLU A 382 8.35 -26.06 8.53
CA GLU A 382 8.86 -27.29 7.90
C GLU A 382 10.37 -27.25 7.63
N LEU A 383 10.93 -26.07 7.41
CA LEU A 383 12.37 -25.88 7.25
C LEU A 383 12.92 -25.29 8.54
N GLU A 384 13.96 -25.93 9.08
CA GLU A 384 14.77 -25.33 10.13
C GLU A 384 15.56 -24.17 9.50
N HIS A 385 15.48 -22.98 10.08
CA HIS A 385 16.04 -21.78 9.48
C HIS A 385 16.54 -20.84 10.59
N HIS A 386 17.71 -20.23 10.37
CA HIS A 386 18.39 -19.42 11.37
C HIS A 386 19.01 -18.19 10.70
N LYS A 387 18.85 -17.02 11.32
CA LYS A 387 19.57 -15.81 10.91
C LYS A 387 20.52 -15.38 12.01
N ARG A 388 21.80 -15.21 11.64
CA ARG A 388 22.86 -14.74 12.54
C ARG A 388 23.51 -13.46 11.99
N ILE A 389 24.13 -12.71 12.88
CA ILE A 389 25.01 -11.59 12.55
C ILE A 389 26.37 -11.79 13.23
N ASP A 390 27.43 -11.45 12.50
CA ASP A 390 28.78 -11.33 13.03
C ASP A 390 29.22 -9.86 12.99
N TYR A 391 30.06 -9.45 13.94
CA TYR A 391 30.57 -8.09 14.05
C TYR A 391 32.08 -8.04 13.83
N LEU A 392 32.46 -7.57 12.65
CA LEU A 392 33.82 -7.64 12.11
C LEU A 392 34.80 -6.65 12.77
N GLY A 393 34.33 -5.87 13.76
CA GLY A 393 35.09 -4.88 14.52
C GLY A 393 35.47 -5.32 15.94
N ASP A 394 35.58 -6.62 16.19
CA ASP A 394 36.00 -7.22 17.47
C ASP A 394 37.43 -7.81 17.47
N ASN A 395 38.08 -7.90 16.29
CA ASN A 395 39.40 -8.47 16.02
C ASN A 395 39.49 -10.02 16.02
N GLN A 396 38.38 -10.74 15.85
CA GLN A 396 38.35 -12.15 15.46
C GLN A 396 38.09 -12.25 13.94
N ASN A 397 39.00 -12.88 13.18
CA ASN A 397 38.87 -12.97 11.72
C ASN A 397 37.71 -13.90 11.34
N ASN A 398 36.82 -13.45 10.46
CA ASN A 398 35.71 -14.22 9.90
C ASN A 398 36.19 -15.21 8.81
N PRO A 399 35.60 -16.42 8.68
CA PRO A 399 36.07 -17.41 7.68
C PRO A 399 35.56 -17.17 6.25
N ASP A 400 34.58 -16.28 6.05
CA ASP A 400 33.85 -16.09 4.78
C ASP A 400 34.15 -14.74 4.09
N THR A 401 34.98 -13.89 4.69
CA THR A 401 35.43 -12.59 4.17
C THR A 401 36.83 -12.28 4.71
N THR A 402 37.60 -11.41 4.04
CA THR A 402 38.96 -11.01 4.45
C THR A 402 39.02 -9.59 5.02
N ILE A 403 37.89 -8.92 5.15
CA ILE A 403 37.82 -7.46 5.43
C ILE A 403 38.30 -7.08 6.85
N ASP A 404 38.38 -8.07 7.73
CA ASP A 404 38.83 -8.05 9.11
C ASP A 404 40.17 -8.79 9.32
N ASP A 405 40.83 -9.20 8.24
CA ASP A 405 42.21 -9.71 8.30
C ASP A 405 43.18 -8.60 8.73
N LYS A 406 44.07 -8.96 9.66
CA LYS A 406 44.92 -8.03 10.43
C LYS A 406 46.07 -7.40 9.64
N GLU A 407 46.14 -7.67 8.34
CA GLU A 407 47.15 -7.11 7.42
C GLU A 407 46.61 -5.89 6.65
N ASP A 408 45.28 -5.68 6.59
CA ASP A 408 44.65 -4.55 5.90
C ASP A 408 44.26 -3.40 6.85
N GLU A 409 44.55 -2.15 6.47
CA GLU A 409 44.17 -0.94 7.23
C GLU A 409 42.67 -0.58 7.07
N HIS A 410 41.78 -1.56 7.22
CA HIS A 410 40.33 -1.40 7.01
C HIS A 410 39.58 -1.05 8.31
N ASP A 411 38.70 -0.04 8.24
CA ASP A 411 37.89 0.38 9.38
C ASP A 411 36.61 -0.47 9.48
N THR A 412 36.74 -1.62 10.13
CA THR A 412 35.64 -2.55 10.39
C THR A 412 34.71 -2.12 11.53
N SER A 413 34.91 -0.94 12.12
CA SER A 413 34.27 -0.57 13.39
C SER A 413 32.75 -0.38 13.35
N ASP A 414 32.14 -0.35 12.17
CA ASP A 414 30.69 -0.37 11.94
C ASP A 414 30.27 -1.39 10.85
N LEU A 415 31.14 -2.37 10.57
CA LEU A 415 30.91 -3.45 9.60
C LEU A 415 30.45 -4.74 10.27
N TYR A 416 29.55 -5.45 9.60
CA TYR A 416 28.94 -6.68 10.07
C TYR A 416 28.78 -7.66 8.90
N ARG A 417 28.73 -8.96 9.19
CA ARG A 417 28.38 -10.00 8.22
C ARG A 417 27.06 -10.66 8.60
N LEU A 418 26.13 -10.76 7.64
CA LEU A 418 24.84 -11.42 7.85
C LEU A 418 24.89 -12.86 7.32
N TYR A 419 24.19 -13.75 8.01
CA TYR A 419 24.08 -15.18 7.70
C TYR A 419 22.62 -15.61 7.73
N LEU A 420 22.13 -16.24 6.66
CA LEU A 420 20.77 -16.76 6.53
C LEU A 420 20.82 -18.24 6.13
N ASP A 421 20.57 -19.11 7.10
CA ASP A 421 20.57 -20.56 6.94
C ASP A 421 19.17 -21.09 6.61
N MET A 422 19.09 -22.08 5.73
CA MET A 422 17.93 -22.93 5.48
C MET A 422 18.37 -24.39 5.48
N THR A 423 17.86 -25.15 6.43
CA THR A 423 18.16 -26.57 6.64
C THR A 423 17.01 -27.41 6.11
N GLY A 424 17.29 -28.24 5.10
CA GLY A 424 16.30 -29.17 4.54
C GLY A 424 15.89 -30.25 5.55
N LYS A 425 14.68 -30.80 5.41
CA LYS A 425 14.11 -31.75 6.37
C LYS A 425 13.09 -32.70 5.72
N LYS A 426 13.30 -34.02 5.85
CA LYS A 426 12.27 -35.05 5.57
C LYS A 426 11.19 -35.00 6.66
N ASN A 427 10.32 -33.99 6.61
CA ASN A 427 9.15 -33.97 7.47
C ASN A 427 8.19 -35.11 7.09
N PRO A 428 7.68 -35.87 8.05
CA PRO A 428 6.64 -36.84 7.76
C PRO A 428 5.27 -36.17 7.60
N LEU A 429 4.44 -36.81 6.79
CA LEU A 429 3.11 -36.39 6.37
C LEU A 429 2.06 -37.35 6.95
N ASP A 430 0.85 -36.86 7.19
CA ASP A 430 -0.31 -37.69 7.50
C ASP A 430 -1.30 -37.61 6.32
N ILE A 431 -1.43 -38.71 5.56
CA ILE A 431 -2.25 -38.77 4.34
C ILE A 431 -3.52 -39.60 4.56
N LEU A 432 -4.67 -38.96 4.35
CA LEU A 432 -6.00 -39.57 4.36
C LEU A 432 -6.51 -39.73 2.92
N VAL A 433 -6.79 -40.97 2.49
CA VAL A 433 -7.50 -41.22 1.23
C VAL A 433 -8.98 -41.49 1.52
N VAL A 434 -9.87 -40.84 0.77
CA VAL A 434 -11.32 -40.99 0.91
C VAL A 434 -11.88 -41.48 -0.42
N VAL A 435 -12.42 -42.70 -0.45
CA VAL A 435 -12.78 -43.40 -1.69
C VAL A 435 -14.29 -43.66 -1.75
N ASP A 436 -14.89 -43.28 -2.86
CA ASP A 436 -16.28 -43.55 -3.18
C ASP A 436 -16.49 -45.03 -3.56
N LYS A 437 -17.50 -45.65 -2.94
CA LYS A 437 -17.93 -47.04 -3.12
C LYS A 437 -19.39 -47.12 -3.56
N SER A 438 -19.98 -46.02 -4.04
CA SER A 438 -21.32 -45.97 -4.63
C SER A 438 -21.47 -46.88 -5.86
N GLY A 439 -22.71 -47.20 -6.23
CA GLY A 439 -23.01 -48.09 -7.35
C GLY A 439 -22.57 -47.55 -8.72
N SER A 440 -22.46 -46.23 -8.89
CA SER A 440 -21.97 -45.62 -10.13
C SER A 440 -20.47 -45.80 -10.34
N MET A 441 -19.70 -46.04 -9.28
CA MET A 441 -18.29 -46.46 -9.37
C MET A 441 -18.11 -47.88 -9.97
N GLN A 442 -19.21 -48.62 -10.20
CA GLN A 442 -19.21 -49.87 -10.97
C GLN A 442 -19.29 -49.66 -12.50
N GLU A 443 -19.52 -48.43 -12.99
CA GLU A 443 -19.36 -48.12 -14.42
C GLU A 443 -17.88 -48.16 -14.82
N GLY A 444 -17.60 -48.44 -16.10
CA GLY A 444 -16.30 -48.24 -16.72
C GLY A 444 -15.86 -46.77 -16.74
N ILE A 445 -14.54 -46.57 -16.63
CA ILE A 445 -13.88 -45.25 -16.65
C ILE A 445 -13.88 -44.62 -18.05
N GLY A 446 -13.95 -45.42 -19.12
CA GLY A 446 -13.95 -44.95 -20.51
C GLY A 446 -15.34 -44.92 -21.13
N SER A 447 -15.42 -44.55 -22.41
CA SER A 447 -16.66 -44.63 -23.18
C SER A 447 -16.48 -45.06 -24.62
N VAL A 448 -17.57 -45.58 -25.20
CA VAL A 448 -17.65 -46.06 -26.58
C VAL A 448 -18.98 -45.62 -27.21
N GLN A 449 -18.93 -45.23 -28.48
CA GLN A 449 -20.14 -44.90 -29.23
C GLN A 449 -20.85 -46.19 -29.67
N ARG A 450 -22.17 -46.27 -29.44
CA ARG A 450 -23.04 -47.39 -29.84
C ARG A 450 -24.29 -46.88 -30.54
N TYR A 451 -24.88 -47.70 -31.39
CA TYR A 451 -26.13 -47.40 -32.09
C TYR A 451 -27.31 -47.87 -31.24
N ARG A 452 -28.13 -46.93 -30.77
CA ARG A 452 -29.25 -47.18 -29.86
C ARG A 452 -30.54 -47.56 -30.59
N TYR A 453 -31.17 -48.63 -30.13
CA TYR A 453 -32.45 -49.12 -30.64
C TYR A 453 -33.49 -49.22 -29.53
N TYR A 454 -34.68 -48.68 -29.79
CA TYR A 454 -35.87 -48.85 -28.98
C TYR A 454 -36.56 -50.14 -29.42
N ALA A 455 -36.65 -51.13 -28.54
CA ALA A 455 -37.30 -52.41 -28.80
C ALA A 455 -38.76 -52.37 -28.34
N GLN A 456 -39.64 -52.90 -29.17
CA GLN A 456 -41.03 -53.16 -28.85
C GLN A 456 -41.33 -54.64 -29.09
N ARG A 457 -42.12 -55.25 -28.21
CA ARG A 457 -42.64 -56.61 -28.38
C ARG A 457 -44.12 -56.52 -28.74
N TRP A 458 -44.60 -57.41 -29.62
CA TRP A 458 -46.04 -57.56 -29.82
C TRP A 458 -46.66 -58.26 -28.60
N ASP A 459 -47.68 -57.64 -28.01
CA ASP A 459 -48.48 -58.20 -26.92
C ASP A 459 -49.77 -58.78 -27.49
N ASP A 460 -49.89 -60.11 -27.46
CA ASP A 460 -51.03 -60.84 -28.00
C ASP A 460 -52.33 -60.65 -27.19
N TYR A 461 -52.25 -60.25 -25.92
CA TYR A 461 -53.41 -60.05 -25.04
C TYR A 461 -54.03 -58.66 -25.25
N TYR A 462 -53.20 -57.63 -25.42
CA TYR A 462 -53.65 -56.26 -25.69
C TYR A 462 -53.62 -55.88 -27.19
N SER A 463 -53.16 -56.77 -28.08
CA SER A 463 -53.03 -56.54 -29.53
C SER A 463 -52.26 -55.26 -29.89
N GLN A 464 -51.14 -54.99 -29.19
CA GLN A 464 -50.36 -53.77 -29.35
C GLN A 464 -48.85 -53.97 -29.17
N TRP A 465 -48.05 -53.03 -29.68
CA TRP A 465 -46.59 -53.01 -29.54
C TRP A 465 -46.13 -52.38 -28.22
N VAL A 466 -46.01 -53.18 -27.16
CA VAL A 466 -45.51 -52.74 -25.85
C VAL A 466 -43.99 -52.51 -25.85
N TYR A 467 -43.49 -51.60 -25.01
CA TYR A 467 -42.05 -51.39 -24.84
C TYR A 467 -41.37 -52.64 -24.26
N HIS A 468 -40.25 -53.05 -24.85
CA HIS A 468 -39.50 -54.25 -24.45
C HIS A 468 -38.09 -53.95 -23.93
N GLY A 469 -37.55 -52.75 -24.20
CA GLY A 469 -36.25 -52.33 -23.70
C GLY A 469 -35.51 -51.42 -24.68
N THR A 470 -34.35 -50.93 -24.26
CA THR A 470 -33.43 -50.17 -25.10
C THR A 470 -32.12 -50.95 -25.22
N PHE A 471 -31.61 -51.10 -26.44
CA PHE A 471 -30.47 -51.97 -26.76
C PHE A 471 -29.45 -51.22 -27.62
N ASP A 472 -28.17 -51.32 -27.24
CA ASP A 472 -27.08 -50.53 -27.82
C ASP A 472 -26.07 -51.44 -28.55
N TYR A 473 -26.00 -51.33 -29.88
CA TYR A 473 -25.19 -52.20 -30.74
C TYR A 473 -23.87 -51.53 -31.17
N SER A 474 -22.82 -52.33 -31.40
CA SER A 474 -21.51 -51.84 -31.86
C SER A 474 -21.49 -51.41 -33.34
N SER A 475 -22.48 -51.81 -34.14
CA SER A 475 -22.64 -51.41 -35.54
C SER A 475 -24.10 -51.08 -35.86
N TYR A 476 -24.30 -50.27 -36.90
CA TYR A 476 -25.63 -49.87 -37.35
C TYR A 476 -26.39 -51.05 -37.98
N GLN A 477 -27.63 -51.27 -37.55
CA GLN A 477 -28.50 -52.38 -37.97
C GLN A 477 -29.62 -51.92 -38.94
N GLY A 478 -29.49 -50.73 -39.55
CA GLY A 478 -30.55 -50.08 -40.32
C GLY A 478 -31.52 -49.27 -39.44
N GLU A 479 -32.49 -48.56 -40.05
CA GLU A 479 -33.44 -47.74 -39.27
C GLU A 479 -34.41 -48.58 -38.42
N SER A 480 -34.74 -49.79 -38.88
CA SER A 480 -35.44 -50.77 -38.05
C SER A 480 -35.14 -52.20 -38.51
N PHE A 481 -35.25 -53.15 -37.58
CA PHE A 481 -35.13 -54.59 -37.85
C PHE A 481 -36.00 -55.41 -36.91
N ASN A 482 -36.30 -56.65 -37.28
CA ASN A 482 -37.07 -57.59 -36.45
C ASN A 482 -36.16 -58.73 -35.96
N ARG A 483 -36.35 -59.18 -34.73
CA ARG A 483 -35.68 -60.37 -34.17
C ARG A 483 -36.66 -61.15 -33.29
N GLY A 484 -37.29 -62.18 -33.87
CA GLY A 484 -38.44 -62.86 -33.24
C GLY A 484 -39.68 -61.96 -33.16
N GLN A 485 -40.45 -62.03 -32.07
CA GLN A 485 -41.60 -61.15 -31.80
C GLN A 485 -41.22 -59.69 -31.43
N ILE A 486 -39.96 -59.30 -31.60
CA ILE A 486 -39.43 -58.01 -31.15
C ILE A 486 -39.03 -57.16 -32.37
N HIS A 487 -39.62 -55.98 -32.49
CA HIS A 487 -39.29 -54.95 -33.46
C HIS A 487 -38.36 -53.91 -32.84
N TYR A 488 -37.25 -53.61 -33.49
CA TYR A 488 -36.23 -52.67 -33.04
C TYR A 488 -36.22 -51.46 -33.96
N ARG A 489 -36.35 -50.25 -33.41
CA ARG A 489 -36.29 -49.00 -34.17
C ARG A 489 -35.13 -48.13 -33.69
N TYR A 490 -34.31 -47.66 -34.63
CA TYR A 490 -33.14 -46.82 -34.38
C TYR A 490 -33.54 -45.48 -33.72
N ARG A 491 -32.69 -44.99 -32.81
CA ARG A 491 -32.89 -43.74 -32.05
C ARG A 491 -31.72 -42.77 -32.07
N GLY A 492 -30.56 -43.18 -32.58
CA GLY A 492 -29.35 -42.35 -32.63
C GLY A 492 -28.10 -43.07 -32.15
N ILE A 493 -26.96 -42.37 -32.20
CA ILE A 493 -25.71 -42.81 -31.60
C ILE A 493 -25.67 -42.31 -30.15
N VAL A 494 -25.17 -43.14 -29.23
CA VAL A 494 -25.03 -42.83 -27.81
C VAL A 494 -23.65 -43.23 -27.29
N SER A 495 -23.11 -42.41 -26.39
CA SER A 495 -21.92 -42.77 -25.62
C SER A 495 -22.32 -43.65 -24.44
N VAL A 496 -21.88 -44.91 -24.42
CA VAL A 496 -22.02 -45.82 -23.28
C VAL A 496 -20.68 -45.99 -22.58
N SER A 497 -20.71 -46.42 -21.32
CA SER A 497 -19.50 -46.72 -20.56
C SER A 497 -18.76 -47.95 -21.13
N ASP A 498 -17.43 -47.92 -21.12
CA ASP A 498 -16.55 -49.02 -21.57
C ASP A 498 -15.26 -49.07 -20.74
N GLY A 499 -14.49 -50.15 -20.89
CA GLY A 499 -13.19 -50.35 -20.23
C GLY A 499 -13.27 -50.81 -18.77
N ILE A 500 -12.21 -50.53 -18.01
CA ILE A 500 -12.05 -50.94 -16.61
C ILE A 500 -13.02 -50.14 -15.72
N ARG A 501 -13.67 -50.80 -14.75
CA ARG A 501 -14.55 -50.15 -13.77
C ARG A 501 -13.82 -49.06 -12.98
N ARG A 502 -14.51 -47.97 -12.61
CA ARG A 502 -13.92 -46.86 -11.83
C ARG A 502 -13.34 -47.37 -10.51
N ASP A 503 -14.04 -48.26 -9.81
CA ASP A 503 -13.56 -48.87 -8.56
C ASP A 503 -12.34 -49.80 -8.75
N ASP A 504 -12.33 -50.64 -9.79
CA ASP A 504 -11.16 -51.45 -10.15
C ASP A 504 -9.95 -50.58 -10.54
N ALA A 505 -10.16 -49.50 -11.30
CA ALA A 505 -9.10 -48.56 -11.67
C ALA A 505 -8.50 -47.88 -10.44
N VAL A 506 -9.32 -47.32 -9.55
CA VAL A 506 -8.87 -46.67 -8.30
C VAL A 506 -8.14 -47.67 -7.40
N LYS A 507 -8.68 -48.88 -7.20
CA LYS A 507 -8.04 -49.96 -6.45
C LYS A 507 -6.65 -50.31 -6.99
N ASN A 508 -6.53 -50.44 -8.31
CA ASN A 508 -5.25 -50.77 -8.97
C ASN A 508 -4.21 -49.64 -8.86
N SER A 509 -4.64 -48.38 -8.83
CA SER A 509 -3.71 -47.23 -8.68
C SER A 509 -3.36 -46.90 -7.22
N LEU A 510 -4.19 -47.28 -6.24
CA LEU A 510 -3.90 -47.08 -4.82
C LEU A 510 -2.93 -48.13 -4.24
N LEU A 511 -3.00 -49.38 -4.72
CA LEU A 511 -2.40 -50.55 -4.07
C LEU A 511 -1.16 -51.12 -4.79
N GLY A 512 -0.43 -52.00 -4.09
CA GLY A 512 0.75 -52.69 -4.60
C GLY A 512 2.05 -51.87 -4.49
N VAL A 513 3.17 -52.47 -4.90
CA VAL A 513 4.52 -51.89 -4.77
C VAL A 513 4.69 -50.54 -5.50
N ASN A 514 3.90 -50.33 -6.56
CA ASN A 514 3.88 -49.10 -7.33
C ASN A 514 2.64 -48.23 -7.02
N GLY A 515 1.76 -48.61 -6.09
CA GLY A 515 0.54 -47.87 -5.79
C GLY A 515 0.77 -46.58 -4.99
N LEU A 516 -0.20 -45.65 -5.03
CA LEU A 516 -0.14 -44.37 -4.31
C LEU A 516 0.28 -44.51 -2.84
N LEU A 517 -0.28 -45.49 -2.12
CA LEU A 517 0.02 -45.70 -0.71
C LEU A 517 1.50 -46.06 -0.50
N GLN A 518 2.10 -46.86 -1.38
CA GLN A 518 3.52 -47.17 -1.31
C GLN A 518 4.40 -45.97 -1.73
N ARG A 519 3.98 -45.19 -2.73
CA ARG A 519 4.70 -43.97 -3.15
C ARG A 519 4.85 -42.98 -2.00
N PHE A 520 3.85 -42.82 -1.15
CA PHE A 520 3.97 -41.99 0.06
C PHE A 520 4.91 -42.58 1.11
N VAL A 521 4.89 -43.89 1.40
CA VAL A 521 5.87 -44.52 2.32
C VAL A 521 7.30 -44.35 1.80
N ASN A 522 7.50 -44.37 0.48
CA ASN A 522 8.81 -44.20 -0.15
C ASN A 522 9.37 -42.76 -0.05
N ILE A 523 8.53 -41.73 0.18
CA ILE A 523 9.03 -40.37 0.48
C ILE A 523 9.66 -40.34 1.89
N ASN A 524 8.97 -40.92 2.87
CA ASN A 524 9.42 -40.98 4.25
C ASN A 524 8.70 -42.15 4.97
N PRO A 525 9.43 -43.11 5.57
CA PRO A 525 8.82 -44.24 6.27
C PRO A 525 8.05 -43.87 7.55
N GLU A 526 8.16 -42.63 8.04
CA GLU A 526 7.31 -42.10 9.12
C GLU A 526 5.96 -41.52 8.63
N ASN A 527 5.69 -41.49 7.32
CA ASN A 527 4.42 -41.04 6.77
C ASN A 527 3.29 -41.95 7.24
N LYS A 528 2.23 -41.39 7.83
CA LYS A 528 1.07 -42.17 8.28
C LYS A 528 0.00 -42.16 7.20
N LEU A 529 -0.63 -43.31 6.97
CA LEU A 529 -1.67 -43.51 5.98
C LEU A 529 -2.97 -43.99 6.64
N SER A 530 -4.09 -43.41 6.24
CA SER A 530 -5.45 -43.87 6.57
C SER A 530 -6.33 -43.86 5.32
N VAL A 531 -7.30 -44.77 5.26
CA VAL A 531 -8.25 -44.87 4.14
C VAL A 531 -9.69 -45.03 4.64
N ILE A 532 -10.58 -44.18 4.14
CA ILE A 532 -12.03 -44.19 4.37
C ILE A 532 -12.74 -44.62 3.09
N GLY A 533 -13.78 -45.44 3.23
CA GLY A 533 -14.74 -45.75 2.17
C GLY A 533 -16.07 -45.05 2.45
N PHE A 534 -16.76 -44.55 1.43
CA PHE A 534 -18.07 -43.94 1.60
C PHE A 534 -19.05 -44.29 0.46
N GLN A 535 -20.34 -44.12 0.71
CA GLN A 535 -21.46 -44.48 -0.15
C GLN A 535 -22.75 -43.83 0.39
N GLY A 536 -23.92 -44.21 -0.12
CA GLY A 536 -25.21 -44.04 0.54
C GLY A 536 -25.97 -45.36 0.50
N SER A 537 -25.95 -46.15 1.58
CA SER A 537 -26.48 -47.52 1.53
C SER A 537 -27.99 -47.54 1.27
N ALA A 538 -28.43 -48.52 0.46
CA ALA A 538 -29.82 -48.85 0.19
C ALA A 538 -30.40 -49.85 1.20
N ASP A 539 -29.56 -50.49 2.02
CA ASP A 539 -29.93 -51.61 2.91
C ASP A 539 -30.70 -51.20 4.17
N TYR A 540 -31.00 -49.91 4.36
CA TYR A 540 -31.88 -49.41 5.43
C TYR A 540 -33.35 -49.77 5.14
N HIS A 541 -33.69 -51.06 5.26
CA HIS A 541 -35.01 -51.68 5.17
C HIS A 541 -36.13 -50.81 4.57
N ALA A 542 -36.06 -50.61 3.25
CA ALA A 542 -37.10 -49.96 2.46
C ALA A 542 -38.41 -50.77 2.54
N GLY A 543 -39.27 -50.45 3.52
CA GLY A 543 -40.49 -51.21 3.78
C GLY A 543 -41.26 -50.85 5.06
N LYS A 544 -40.63 -50.22 6.06
CA LYS A 544 -41.39 -49.65 7.20
C LYS A 544 -41.50 -48.13 7.14
N TRP A 545 -42.75 -47.70 6.99
CA TRP A 545 -43.24 -46.36 7.23
C TRP A 545 -43.40 -46.15 8.75
N TYR A 546 -42.77 -45.11 9.30
CA TYR A 546 -42.88 -44.77 10.73
C TYR A 546 -43.43 -43.34 10.87
N PRO A 547 -44.76 -43.15 10.88
CA PRO A 547 -45.38 -41.82 10.90
C PRO A 547 -45.11 -41.07 12.21
N ASP A 548 -44.75 -41.81 13.26
CA ASP A 548 -44.51 -41.37 14.64
C ASP A 548 -43.03 -41.16 14.99
N GLN A 549 -42.09 -41.42 14.07
CA GLN A 549 -40.64 -41.24 14.29
C GLN A 549 -39.95 -40.22 13.37
N SER A 550 -40.69 -39.62 12.43
CA SER A 550 -40.20 -38.51 11.59
C SER A 550 -41.22 -37.36 11.61
N PRO A 551 -40.81 -36.10 11.90
CA PRO A 551 -41.71 -34.94 11.86
C PRO A 551 -42.37 -34.66 10.51
N ARG A 552 -41.97 -35.36 9.44
CA ARG A 552 -42.52 -35.22 8.08
C ARG A 552 -43.34 -36.43 7.61
N GLY A 553 -43.35 -37.53 8.35
CA GLY A 553 -43.96 -38.81 7.94
C GLY A 553 -43.23 -39.47 6.76
N GLY A 554 -42.52 -40.58 7.00
CA GLY A 554 -41.66 -41.15 5.96
C GLY A 554 -41.17 -42.57 6.22
N PHE A 555 -40.44 -43.09 5.23
CA PHE A 555 -39.58 -44.26 5.37
C PHE A 555 -38.43 -43.96 6.34
N TYR A 556 -37.98 -44.98 7.08
CA TYR A 556 -36.84 -44.86 7.99
C TYR A 556 -35.56 -44.45 7.26
N GLN A 557 -35.01 -43.28 7.58
CA GLN A 557 -33.68 -42.85 7.17
C GLN A 557 -32.74 -42.87 8.38
N PRO A 558 -31.44 -43.21 8.19
CA PRO A 558 -30.46 -43.09 9.25
C PRO A 558 -30.27 -41.63 9.66
N ASN A 559 -29.77 -41.42 10.87
CA ASN A 559 -29.26 -40.13 11.34
C ASN A 559 -27.72 -40.17 11.46
N LEU A 560 -27.14 -39.01 11.76
CA LEU A 560 -25.70 -38.81 11.95
C LEU A 560 -25.01 -39.87 12.85
N ASN A 561 -25.73 -40.45 13.83
CA ASN A 561 -25.17 -41.36 14.83
C ASN A 561 -25.29 -42.86 14.47
N ASN A 562 -26.11 -43.22 13.47
CA ASN A 562 -26.37 -44.64 13.12
C ASN A 562 -26.22 -44.95 11.62
N SER A 563 -25.71 -44.00 10.84
CA SER A 563 -25.41 -44.19 9.43
C SER A 563 -24.18 -45.09 9.21
N ARG A 564 -24.26 -45.89 8.15
CA ARG A 564 -23.21 -46.76 7.56
C ARG A 564 -22.78 -46.25 6.17
N ASP A 565 -23.02 -44.97 5.92
CA ASP A 565 -22.71 -44.31 4.65
C ASP A 565 -21.22 -43.93 4.54
N ALA A 566 -20.44 -44.05 5.62
CA ALA A 566 -18.98 -44.01 5.58
C ALA A 566 -18.35 -44.94 6.64
N GLU A 567 -17.18 -45.51 6.33
CA GLU A 567 -16.48 -46.51 7.15
C GLU A 567 -14.95 -46.36 7.06
N LEU A 568 -14.24 -46.83 8.09
CA LEU A 568 -12.78 -46.86 8.12
C LEU A 568 -12.28 -48.18 7.50
N LEU A 569 -11.55 -48.11 6.38
CA LEU A 569 -10.96 -49.29 5.73
C LEU A 569 -9.53 -49.55 6.25
N LYS A 570 -8.80 -48.50 6.62
CA LYS A 570 -7.45 -48.54 7.19
C LYS A 570 -7.24 -47.41 8.20
N GLY A 571 -6.97 -47.75 9.45
CA GLY A 571 -6.52 -46.81 10.48
C GLY A 571 -5.07 -46.36 10.29
N TRP A 572 -4.71 -45.23 10.91
CA TRP A 572 -3.41 -44.57 10.80
C TRP A 572 -2.23 -45.53 11.03
N SER A 573 -1.42 -45.74 9.99
CA SER A 573 -0.27 -46.66 10.04
C SER A 573 0.80 -46.29 9.00
N THR A 574 2.06 -46.60 9.28
CA THR A 574 3.24 -46.27 8.45
C THR A 574 3.50 -47.27 7.31
N ASN A 575 2.48 -48.03 6.90
CA ASN A 575 2.58 -49.04 5.85
C ASN A 575 1.45 -48.90 4.83
N SER A 576 1.69 -49.36 3.60
CA SER A 576 0.77 -49.29 2.46
C SER A 576 -0.35 -50.35 2.48
N LEU A 577 -0.38 -51.25 3.48
CA LEU A 577 -1.25 -52.43 3.46
C LEU A 577 -2.73 -52.06 3.69
N LEU A 578 -3.58 -52.51 2.76
CA LEU A 578 -5.04 -52.43 2.78
C LEU A 578 -5.60 -53.66 2.05
N ASP A 579 -6.69 -54.25 2.55
CA ASP A 579 -7.37 -55.37 1.88
C ASP A 579 -8.05 -54.88 0.58
N PRO A 580 -7.67 -55.38 -0.62
CA PRO A 580 -8.25 -54.94 -1.89
C PRO A 580 -9.77 -55.12 -1.98
N ASN A 581 -10.35 -56.09 -1.26
CA ASN A 581 -11.79 -56.35 -1.28
C ASN A 581 -12.60 -55.19 -0.67
N THR A 582 -12.00 -54.45 0.28
CA THR A 582 -12.66 -53.34 0.98
C THR A 582 -12.89 -52.11 0.10
N LEU A 583 -12.22 -52.00 -1.05
CA LEU A 583 -12.37 -50.90 -2.00
C LEU A 583 -13.44 -51.15 -3.08
N THR A 584 -14.02 -52.35 -3.14
CA THR A 584 -15.03 -52.68 -4.18
C THR A 584 -16.32 -51.87 -3.97
N ALA A 585 -16.82 -51.28 -5.06
CA ALA A 585 -18.06 -50.52 -5.08
C ALA A 585 -19.30 -51.40 -4.89
N LEU A 586 -20.26 -50.90 -4.11
CA LEU A 586 -21.44 -51.62 -3.65
C LEU A 586 -22.65 -51.33 -4.54
N HIS A 587 -23.27 -52.40 -5.05
CA HIS A 587 -24.31 -52.32 -6.07
C HIS A 587 -25.59 -51.65 -5.56
N ASN A 588 -26.21 -50.81 -6.39
CA ASN A 588 -27.43 -50.01 -6.10
C ASN A 588 -27.34 -49.01 -4.93
N ASN A 589 -26.16 -48.80 -4.33
CA ASN A 589 -25.98 -47.79 -3.29
C ASN A 589 -25.70 -46.41 -3.91
N GLY A 590 -26.24 -45.35 -3.30
CA GLY A 590 -26.01 -43.96 -3.73
C GLY A 590 -24.71 -43.39 -3.18
N THR A 591 -24.64 -42.05 -3.06
CA THR A 591 -23.40 -41.31 -2.81
C THR A 591 -23.60 -40.22 -1.76
N ASN A 592 -22.89 -40.27 -0.63
CA ASN A 592 -23.08 -39.34 0.51
C ASN A 592 -21.76 -38.67 0.95
N TYR A 593 -21.43 -37.53 0.34
CA TYR A 593 -20.20 -36.79 0.68
C TYR A 593 -20.23 -36.24 2.12
N HIS A 594 -21.42 -35.92 2.64
CA HIS A 594 -21.58 -35.44 4.01
C HIS A 594 -21.13 -36.54 5.01
N ALA A 595 -21.51 -37.80 4.79
CA ALA A 595 -21.01 -38.93 5.59
C ALA A 595 -19.49 -39.10 5.49
N ALA A 596 -18.93 -38.98 4.27
CA ALA A 596 -17.50 -39.08 4.04
C ALA A 596 -16.70 -38.02 4.84
N LEU A 597 -17.15 -36.77 4.83
CA LEU A 597 -16.51 -35.66 5.54
C LEU A 597 -16.68 -35.74 7.06
N LEU A 598 -17.79 -36.29 7.55
CA LEU A 598 -17.98 -36.58 8.98
C LEU A 598 -17.01 -37.68 9.44
N LYS A 599 -16.80 -38.73 8.65
CA LYS A 599 -15.81 -39.77 8.97
C LYS A 599 -14.38 -39.25 8.84
N ALA A 600 -14.08 -38.40 7.85
CA ALA A 600 -12.78 -37.74 7.73
C ALA A 600 -12.49 -36.85 8.96
N LYS A 601 -13.50 -36.12 9.45
CA LYS A 601 -13.44 -35.32 10.69
C LYS A 601 -13.18 -36.19 11.92
N GLU A 602 -13.82 -37.35 12.04
CA GLU A 602 -13.54 -38.32 13.11
C GLU A 602 -12.07 -38.77 13.08
N ILE A 603 -11.61 -39.26 11.93
CA ILE A 603 -10.29 -39.88 11.74
C ILE A 603 -9.14 -38.85 11.80
N LEU A 604 -9.34 -37.61 11.36
CA LEU A 604 -8.35 -36.53 11.51
C LEU A 604 -8.15 -36.12 12.97
N ASN A 605 -9.15 -36.29 13.85
CA ASN A 605 -9.02 -36.00 15.28
C ASN A 605 -8.24 -37.09 16.06
N GLU A 606 -7.97 -38.26 15.45
CA GLU A 606 -7.09 -39.28 16.01
C GLU A 606 -5.60 -38.92 15.85
N VAL A 607 -5.28 -38.05 14.89
CA VAL A 607 -3.92 -37.59 14.62
C VAL A 607 -3.55 -36.48 15.61
N LYS A 608 -2.38 -36.59 16.24
CA LYS A 608 -1.79 -35.52 17.03
C LYS A 608 -1.55 -34.28 16.14
N ASP A 609 -1.87 -33.08 16.63
CA ASP A 609 -1.24 -31.88 16.06
C ASP A 609 0.20 -31.74 16.61
N ASP A 610 1.15 -31.98 15.72
CA ASP A 610 2.60 -31.96 15.95
C ASP A 610 3.34 -31.23 14.82
N GLY A 611 2.63 -30.36 14.09
CA GLY A 611 3.15 -29.63 12.94
C GLY A 611 3.20 -30.44 11.63
N ARG A 612 3.01 -31.77 11.65
CA ARG A 612 2.95 -32.58 10.43
C ARG A 612 1.90 -32.04 9.45
N ARG A 613 2.29 -31.88 8.18
CA ARG A 613 1.36 -31.56 7.09
C ARG A 613 0.38 -32.70 6.88
N LYS A 614 -0.89 -32.33 6.69
CA LYS A 614 -2.03 -33.24 6.58
C LYS A 614 -2.60 -33.10 5.18
N ILE A 615 -2.70 -34.22 4.45
CA ILE A 615 -3.16 -34.27 3.06
C ILE A 615 -4.41 -35.16 3.00
N MET A 616 -5.47 -34.69 2.34
CA MET A 616 -6.64 -35.49 2.01
C MET A 616 -6.76 -35.66 0.49
N ILE A 617 -6.99 -36.88 0.03
CA ILE A 617 -7.19 -37.21 -1.39
C ILE A 617 -8.57 -37.85 -1.52
N PHE A 618 -9.52 -37.12 -2.10
CA PHE A 618 -10.92 -37.52 -2.21
C PHE A 618 -11.23 -38.00 -3.64
N ILE A 619 -11.73 -39.22 -3.81
CA ILE A 619 -11.88 -39.90 -5.11
C ILE A 619 -13.34 -40.35 -5.29
N SER A 620 -14.01 -39.89 -6.35
CA SER A 620 -15.43 -40.14 -6.64
C SER A 620 -15.73 -39.87 -8.12
N ASP A 621 -16.91 -40.23 -8.63
CA ASP A 621 -17.40 -39.76 -9.95
C ASP A 621 -18.18 -38.43 -9.90
N GLY A 622 -18.38 -37.86 -8.71
CA GLY A 622 -18.76 -36.46 -8.55
C GLY A 622 -20.22 -36.16 -8.21
N VAL A 623 -21.12 -37.15 -8.24
CA VAL A 623 -22.57 -36.93 -8.07
C VAL A 623 -23.05 -37.36 -6.67
N PRO A 624 -23.14 -36.46 -5.66
CA PRO A 624 -23.80 -36.79 -4.41
C PRO A 624 -25.32 -36.98 -4.64
N THR A 625 -25.88 -38.02 -4.04
CA THR A 625 -27.32 -38.36 -4.11
C THR A 625 -27.98 -38.52 -2.73
N PHE A 626 -27.21 -38.30 -1.66
CA PHE A 626 -27.66 -38.16 -0.27
C PHE A 626 -26.83 -37.11 0.48
N TYR A 627 -27.40 -36.56 1.55
CA TYR A 627 -26.77 -35.67 2.52
C TYR A 627 -27.46 -35.79 3.89
N PHE A 628 -26.93 -35.19 4.97
CA PHE A 628 -27.70 -35.01 6.21
C PHE A 628 -28.34 -33.62 6.28
N GLY A 629 -29.62 -33.55 6.63
CA GLY A 629 -30.35 -32.30 6.82
C GLY A 629 -30.09 -31.63 8.18
N GLU A 630 -30.66 -30.45 8.38
CA GLU A 630 -30.60 -29.71 9.66
C GLU A 630 -31.24 -30.47 10.84
N ASP A 631 -32.14 -31.42 10.55
CA ASP A 631 -32.74 -32.33 11.52
C ASP A 631 -31.79 -33.48 11.93
N GLY A 632 -30.61 -33.59 11.30
CA GLY A 632 -29.64 -34.65 11.52
C GLY A 632 -29.98 -35.98 10.85
N TYR A 633 -31.05 -36.04 10.04
CA TYR A 633 -31.46 -37.24 9.31
C TYR A 633 -30.97 -37.20 7.85
N ARG A 634 -30.72 -38.38 7.29
CA ARG A 634 -30.31 -38.51 5.89
C ARG A 634 -31.46 -38.10 4.97
N SER A 635 -31.18 -37.10 4.15
CA SER A 635 -32.05 -36.57 3.10
C SER A 635 -31.56 -37.01 1.73
N GLY A 636 -32.50 -37.12 0.80
CA GLY A 636 -32.28 -37.61 -0.56
C GLY A 636 -32.90 -38.99 -0.83
N ASN A 637 -32.91 -39.40 -2.09
CA ASN A 637 -33.48 -40.67 -2.56
C ASN A 637 -32.45 -41.59 -3.26
N GLY A 638 -31.17 -41.22 -3.27
CA GLY A 638 -30.08 -42.02 -3.85
C GLY A 638 -30.00 -42.00 -5.37
N SER A 639 -30.99 -41.47 -6.09
CA SER A 639 -31.00 -41.43 -7.54
C SER A 639 -30.28 -40.21 -8.10
N SER A 640 -29.39 -40.43 -9.07
CA SER A 640 -28.79 -39.37 -9.89
C SER A 640 -29.69 -38.94 -11.07
N ASN A 641 -30.70 -39.73 -11.41
CA ASN A 641 -31.67 -39.40 -12.46
C ASN A 641 -32.70 -38.35 -12.01
N ASP A 642 -32.92 -38.21 -10.69
CA ASP A 642 -33.74 -37.13 -10.13
C ASP A 642 -32.88 -35.87 -9.94
N ARG A 643 -33.02 -34.91 -10.86
CA ARG A 643 -32.31 -33.62 -10.80
C ARG A 643 -32.56 -32.86 -9.49
N ASN A 644 -33.76 -32.95 -8.90
CA ASN A 644 -34.05 -32.27 -7.63
C ASN A 644 -33.31 -32.93 -6.46
N ASN A 645 -33.12 -34.25 -6.52
CA ASN A 645 -32.31 -34.99 -5.55
C ASN A 645 -30.83 -34.59 -5.65
N VAL A 646 -30.29 -34.53 -6.88
CA VAL A 646 -28.90 -34.13 -7.13
C VAL A 646 -28.66 -32.69 -6.64
N THR A 647 -29.45 -31.69 -7.06
CA THR A 647 -29.24 -30.30 -6.65
C THR A 647 -29.27 -30.14 -5.12
N ARG A 648 -30.24 -30.74 -4.42
CA ARG A 648 -30.30 -30.69 -2.94
C ARG A 648 -29.15 -31.41 -2.27
N SER A 649 -28.67 -32.50 -2.87
CA SER A 649 -27.51 -33.25 -2.36
C SER A 649 -26.19 -32.52 -2.60
N GLN A 650 -26.07 -31.75 -3.70
CA GLN A 650 -24.97 -30.82 -3.95
C GLN A 650 -24.99 -29.68 -2.92
N GLU A 651 -26.14 -29.05 -2.67
CA GLU A 651 -26.33 -28.01 -1.63
C GLU A 651 -25.97 -28.52 -0.23
N GLY A 652 -26.51 -29.67 0.17
CA GLY A 652 -26.24 -30.29 1.47
C GLY A 652 -24.80 -30.79 1.65
N SER A 653 -24.14 -31.18 0.55
CA SER A 653 -22.71 -31.51 0.55
C SER A 653 -21.84 -30.25 0.65
N LYS A 654 -22.24 -29.16 0.01
CA LYS A 654 -21.56 -27.86 0.07
C LYS A 654 -21.44 -27.36 1.51
N LEU A 655 -22.55 -27.38 2.26
CA LEU A 655 -22.57 -26.98 3.67
C LEU A 655 -21.65 -27.84 4.56
N ALA A 656 -21.56 -29.15 4.27
CA ALA A 656 -20.65 -30.06 4.97
C ALA A 656 -19.17 -29.77 4.62
N ILE A 657 -18.87 -29.41 3.37
CA ILE A 657 -17.55 -28.96 2.94
C ILE A 657 -17.15 -27.67 3.67
N ASP A 658 -18.09 -26.74 3.84
CA ASP A 658 -17.84 -25.47 4.54
C ASP A 658 -17.52 -25.68 6.04
N GLU A 659 -18.28 -26.52 6.76
CA GLU A 659 -17.96 -26.87 8.16
C GLU A 659 -16.62 -27.61 8.29
N PHE A 660 -16.30 -28.46 7.30
CA PHE A 660 -15.05 -29.23 7.28
C PHE A 660 -13.83 -28.33 7.01
N LYS A 661 -13.90 -27.46 6.00
CA LYS A 661 -12.84 -26.48 5.67
C LYS A 661 -12.61 -25.48 6.79
N ALA A 662 -13.67 -25.01 7.46
CA ALA A 662 -13.55 -24.11 8.61
C ALA A 662 -12.84 -24.77 9.81
N ARG A 663 -12.97 -26.09 9.99
CA ARG A 663 -12.27 -26.83 11.05
C ARG A 663 -10.82 -27.19 10.71
N TYR A 664 -10.54 -27.51 9.45
CA TYR A 664 -9.20 -27.92 9.01
C TYR A 664 -8.60 -26.93 7.98
N PRO A 665 -8.40 -25.64 8.33
CA PRO A 665 -8.01 -24.59 7.38
C PRO A 665 -6.60 -24.75 6.79
N ASN A 666 -5.79 -25.66 7.34
CA ASN A 666 -4.43 -25.96 6.89
C ASN A 666 -4.33 -27.30 6.14
N LEU A 667 -5.42 -28.08 6.06
CA LEU A 667 -5.46 -29.35 5.32
C LEU A 667 -5.27 -29.09 3.81
N SER A 668 -4.43 -29.90 3.17
CA SER A 668 -4.27 -29.89 1.71
C SER A 668 -5.24 -30.90 1.11
N ILE A 669 -6.25 -30.44 0.37
CA ILE A 669 -7.34 -31.28 -0.14
C ILE A 669 -7.22 -31.37 -1.66
N TYR A 670 -6.91 -32.57 -2.16
CA TYR A 670 -7.01 -32.93 -3.57
C TYR A 670 -8.34 -33.65 -3.82
N SER A 671 -8.95 -33.41 -4.98
CA SER A 671 -10.14 -34.15 -5.40
C SER A 671 -9.99 -34.70 -6.83
N LEU A 672 -10.32 -35.98 -7.00
CA LEU A 672 -10.19 -36.71 -8.26
C LEU A 672 -11.59 -37.15 -8.70
N GLY A 673 -12.06 -36.57 -9.79
CA GLY A 673 -13.30 -36.98 -10.44
C GLY A 673 -13.02 -38.07 -11.46
N VAL A 674 -13.48 -39.30 -11.22
CA VAL A 674 -13.15 -40.48 -12.04
C VAL A 674 -14.36 -40.92 -12.86
N SER A 675 -14.51 -40.38 -14.07
CA SER A 675 -15.55 -40.81 -15.03
C SER A 675 -15.22 -40.42 -16.47
N LYS A 676 -15.71 -41.24 -17.40
CA LYS A 676 -15.72 -41.06 -18.86
C LYS A 676 -16.18 -39.69 -19.35
N ASP A 677 -17.03 -39.03 -18.56
CA ASP A 677 -17.75 -37.79 -18.86
C ASP A 677 -17.56 -36.71 -17.79
N ILE A 678 -16.61 -36.88 -16.84
CA ILE A 678 -16.44 -36.05 -15.65
C ILE A 678 -16.27 -34.54 -15.92
N ASN A 679 -15.79 -34.17 -17.10
CA ASN A 679 -15.64 -32.78 -17.51
C ASN A 679 -16.96 -32.15 -17.99
N SER A 680 -18.09 -32.84 -17.80
CA SER A 680 -19.47 -32.38 -18.04
C SER A 680 -20.34 -32.64 -16.81
N ASP A 681 -21.38 -31.84 -16.62
CA ASP A 681 -22.39 -32.04 -15.58
C ASP A 681 -23.49 -32.98 -16.12
N THR A 682 -23.50 -34.24 -15.67
CA THR A 682 -24.40 -35.29 -16.20
C THR A 682 -25.08 -36.08 -15.07
N ALA A 683 -25.95 -37.03 -15.43
CA ALA A 683 -26.55 -37.96 -14.46
C ALA A 683 -25.60 -39.12 -14.05
N SER A 684 -24.41 -39.23 -14.65
CA SER A 684 -23.40 -40.27 -14.37
C SER A 684 -22.05 -39.73 -13.88
N SER A 685 -21.84 -38.41 -13.89
CA SER A 685 -20.70 -37.72 -13.28
C SER A 685 -20.96 -36.21 -13.12
N SER A 686 -20.25 -35.53 -12.20
CA SER A 686 -20.33 -34.07 -12.07
C SER A 686 -19.07 -33.49 -11.42
N PRO A 687 -18.37 -32.51 -12.03
CA PRO A 687 -17.15 -31.95 -11.43
C PRO A 687 -17.45 -30.96 -10.30
N VAL A 688 -18.70 -30.50 -10.15
CA VAL A 688 -19.09 -29.30 -9.39
C VAL A 688 -18.71 -29.38 -7.90
N VAL A 689 -19.06 -30.48 -7.23
CA VAL A 689 -18.84 -30.60 -5.78
C VAL A 689 -17.39 -30.98 -5.45
N LEU A 690 -16.71 -31.68 -6.36
CA LEU A 690 -15.28 -31.99 -6.23
C LEU A 690 -14.43 -30.72 -6.37
N LYS A 691 -14.66 -29.92 -7.43
CA LYS A 691 -14.08 -28.57 -7.57
C LYS A 691 -14.35 -27.69 -6.34
N TYR A 692 -15.54 -27.77 -5.74
CA TYR A 692 -15.84 -27.03 -4.50
C TYR A 692 -15.08 -27.57 -3.27
N LEU A 693 -14.85 -28.88 -3.19
CA LEU A 693 -14.10 -29.53 -2.11
C LEU A 693 -12.61 -29.18 -2.14
N SER A 694 -11.93 -29.34 -3.27
CA SER A 694 -10.48 -29.06 -3.36
C SER A 694 -10.14 -27.60 -3.68
N GLY A 695 -10.98 -26.93 -4.48
CA GLY A 695 -10.56 -25.81 -5.32
C GLY A 695 -10.10 -26.29 -6.70
N GLU A 696 -10.10 -25.40 -7.69
CA GLU A 696 -9.79 -25.71 -9.09
C GLU A 696 -8.37 -26.25 -9.30
N GLU A 697 -7.35 -25.59 -8.71
CA GLU A 697 -5.93 -25.98 -8.81
C GLU A 697 -5.63 -27.38 -8.25
N HIS A 698 -6.51 -27.89 -7.39
CA HIS A 698 -6.38 -29.17 -6.68
C HIS A 698 -7.46 -30.20 -7.10
N TYR A 699 -8.26 -29.87 -8.13
CA TYR A 699 -9.23 -30.77 -8.77
C TYR A 699 -8.63 -31.39 -10.03
N TYR A 700 -8.82 -32.70 -10.21
CA TYR A 700 -8.43 -33.41 -11.43
C TYR A 700 -9.60 -34.24 -11.97
N GLY A 701 -10.04 -33.92 -13.18
CA GLY A 701 -10.94 -34.78 -13.96
C GLY A 701 -10.12 -35.90 -14.61
N ILE A 702 -10.51 -37.14 -14.38
CA ILE A 702 -9.82 -38.36 -14.79
C ILE A 702 -10.75 -39.16 -15.71
N THR A 703 -10.36 -39.26 -16.98
CA THR A 703 -11.11 -39.94 -18.04
C THR A 703 -10.48 -41.26 -18.49
N ASP A 704 -9.22 -41.53 -18.11
CA ASP A 704 -8.56 -42.82 -18.32
C ASP A 704 -7.57 -43.19 -17.18
N THR A 705 -7.02 -44.40 -17.22
CA THR A 705 -6.13 -44.93 -16.17
C THR A 705 -4.69 -44.40 -16.22
N ALA A 706 -4.22 -43.90 -17.36
CA ALA A 706 -2.90 -43.27 -17.47
C ALA A 706 -2.95 -41.82 -16.96
N GLU A 707 -4.06 -41.11 -17.20
CA GLU A 707 -4.36 -39.82 -16.58
C GLU A 707 -4.45 -39.95 -15.04
N LEU A 708 -5.05 -41.03 -14.53
CA LEU A 708 -5.07 -41.35 -13.10
C LEU A 708 -3.66 -41.52 -12.53
N GLU A 709 -2.83 -42.40 -13.12
CA GLU A 709 -1.46 -42.63 -12.64
C GLU A 709 -0.59 -41.37 -12.72
N LYS A 710 -0.69 -40.60 -13.80
CA LYS A 710 0.02 -39.32 -13.97
C LYS A 710 -0.37 -38.31 -12.88
N THR A 711 -1.66 -38.20 -12.60
CA THR A 711 -2.19 -37.32 -11.55
C THR A 711 -1.69 -37.72 -10.17
N LEU A 712 -1.74 -39.02 -9.86
CA LEU A 712 -1.27 -39.55 -8.58
C LEU A 712 0.25 -39.38 -8.40
N ASN A 713 1.04 -39.50 -9.46
CA ASN A 713 2.45 -39.10 -9.44
C ASN A 713 2.64 -37.60 -9.17
N LYS A 714 1.84 -36.73 -9.80
CA LYS A 714 1.91 -35.28 -9.56
C LYS A 714 1.63 -34.94 -8.09
N ILE A 715 0.60 -35.53 -7.48
CA ILE A 715 0.26 -35.29 -6.06
C ILE A 715 1.41 -35.71 -5.13
N VAL A 716 2.08 -36.82 -5.43
CA VAL A 716 3.27 -37.29 -4.69
C VAL A 716 4.44 -36.30 -4.84
N GLU A 717 4.69 -35.77 -6.03
CA GLU A 717 5.76 -34.77 -6.26
C GLU A 717 5.44 -33.37 -5.70
N ASP A 718 4.18 -32.93 -5.76
CA ASP A 718 3.72 -31.65 -5.19
C ASP A 718 3.78 -31.64 -3.65
N SER A 719 3.72 -32.81 -3.01
CA SER A 719 3.85 -32.95 -1.55
C SER A 719 5.28 -32.67 -1.04
N LYS A 720 6.28 -32.70 -1.94
CA LYS A 720 7.69 -32.34 -1.65
C LYS A 720 7.93 -30.85 -1.85
N LEU A 721 8.74 -30.26 -0.98
CA LEU A 721 9.06 -28.83 -1.02
C LEU A 721 9.85 -28.45 -2.28
N SER A 722 9.47 -27.34 -2.93
CA SER A 722 10.13 -26.79 -4.13
C SER A 722 10.01 -25.27 -4.22
N GLN A 723 10.49 -24.66 -5.32
CA GLN A 723 10.49 -23.20 -5.54
C GLN A 723 11.10 -22.40 -4.37
N LEU A 724 12.20 -22.92 -3.83
CA LEU A 724 12.85 -22.36 -2.64
C LEU A 724 13.51 -21.00 -2.93
N GLY A 725 13.51 -20.12 -1.96
CA GLY A 725 14.26 -18.88 -1.99
C GLY A 725 14.51 -18.31 -0.61
N ILE A 726 15.68 -17.71 -0.42
CA ILE A 726 16.06 -16.96 0.79
C ILE A 726 16.07 -15.48 0.39
N SER A 727 15.41 -14.62 1.17
CA SER A 727 15.39 -13.18 0.90
C SER A 727 15.57 -12.35 2.16
N ASP A 728 16.37 -11.28 2.04
CA ASP A 728 16.66 -10.35 3.13
C ASP A 728 16.51 -8.90 2.65
N SER A 729 15.48 -8.22 3.14
CA SER A 729 15.22 -6.81 2.85
C SER A 729 15.75 -6.00 4.03
N LEU A 730 16.85 -5.27 3.81
CA LEU A 730 17.60 -4.59 4.87
C LEU A 730 16.74 -3.55 5.60
N SER A 731 17.17 -3.13 6.79
CA SER A 731 16.54 -1.99 7.48
C SER A 731 17.04 -0.67 6.87
N GLN A 732 16.50 0.45 7.36
CA GLN A 732 17.04 1.78 7.01
C GLN A 732 18.35 2.11 7.75
N TYR A 733 18.75 1.28 8.71
CA TYR A 733 19.93 1.45 9.56
C TYR A 733 21.16 0.69 9.03
N VAL A 734 21.00 -0.07 7.94
CA VAL A 734 22.03 -0.95 7.38
C VAL A 734 22.08 -0.78 5.87
N ASP A 735 23.22 -0.34 5.36
CA ASP A 735 23.54 -0.32 3.95
C ASP A 735 24.43 -1.54 3.60
N TYR A 736 24.31 -2.04 2.37
CA TYR A 736 25.14 -3.13 1.86
C TYR A 736 26.56 -2.64 1.56
N TYR A 737 27.59 -3.47 1.80
CA TYR A 737 28.97 -3.02 1.68
C TYR A 737 29.53 -3.19 0.26
N ASP A 738 29.11 -2.32 -0.66
CA ASP A 738 29.43 -2.35 -2.11
C ASP A 738 30.92 -2.52 -2.46
N LYS A 739 31.85 -2.14 -1.58
CA LYS A 739 33.31 -2.24 -1.81
C LYS A 739 33.84 -3.68 -1.77
N GLN A 740 33.29 -4.50 -0.88
CA GLN A 740 33.67 -5.91 -0.68
C GLN A 740 32.47 -6.63 -0.05
N PRO A 741 31.43 -6.91 -0.85
CA PRO A 741 30.18 -7.45 -0.32
C PRO A 741 30.28 -8.94 0.05
N ASP A 742 31.28 -9.64 -0.50
CA ASP A 742 31.58 -11.07 -0.28
C ASP A 742 30.32 -11.94 -0.19
N VAL A 743 29.45 -11.81 -1.19
CA VAL A 743 28.23 -12.62 -1.29
C VAL A 743 28.63 -14.06 -1.57
N LEU A 744 28.29 -14.92 -0.62
CA LEU A 744 28.65 -16.32 -0.59
C LEU A 744 27.37 -17.14 -0.40
N VAL A 745 27.21 -18.21 -1.17
CA VAL A 745 26.26 -19.28 -0.89
C VAL A 745 27.02 -20.59 -0.75
N THR A 746 26.84 -21.26 0.38
CA THR A 746 27.36 -22.61 0.63
C THR A 746 26.23 -23.60 0.86
N ARG A 747 26.53 -24.89 0.71
CA ARG A 747 25.81 -25.97 1.42
C ARG A 747 26.77 -26.70 2.35
N LYS A 748 26.30 -27.07 3.53
CA LYS A 748 27.00 -27.91 4.49
C LYS A 748 26.24 -29.22 4.69
N SER A 749 26.92 -30.34 4.55
CA SER A 749 26.38 -31.67 4.85
C SER A 749 26.22 -31.86 6.36
N LYS A 750 25.07 -32.39 6.78
CA LYS A 750 24.77 -32.74 8.18
C LYS A 750 25.28 -34.14 8.56
N VAL A 751 25.84 -34.89 7.62
CA VAL A 751 26.32 -36.27 7.82
C VAL A 751 27.82 -36.30 8.13
N ASN A 752 28.60 -35.44 7.49
CA ASN A 752 30.07 -35.40 7.60
C ASN A 752 30.66 -33.98 7.76
N ASP A 753 29.83 -32.95 7.98
CA ASP A 753 30.21 -31.54 8.13
C ASP A 753 30.98 -30.91 6.94
N GLU A 754 31.11 -31.60 5.81
CA GLU A 754 31.74 -31.06 4.59
C GLU A 754 30.93 -29.87 4.03
N THR A 755 31.64 -28.85 3.57
CA THR A 755 31.04 -27.59 3.07
C THR A 755 31.46 -27.34 1.63
N GLU A 756 30.49 -27.17 0.74
CA GLU A 756 30.70 -26.84 -0.67
C GLU A 756 30.23 -25.41 -0.97
N ILE A 757 30.99 -24.70 -1.80
CA ILE A 757 30.62 -23.37 -2.30
C ILE A 757 29.73 -23.54 -3.54
N LEU A 758 28.53 -22.96 -3.49
CA LEU A 758 27.55 -22.96 -4.58
C LEU A 758 27.57 -21.65 -5.38
N TYR A 759 27.90 -20.53 -4.72
CA TYR A 759 28.02 -19.21 -5.36
C TYR A 759 29.08 -18.38 -4.64
N GLN A 760 29.97 -17.72 -5.39
CA GLN A 760 30.96 -16.76 -4.89
C GLN A 760 31.43 -15.89 -6.07
N LYS A 761 31.93 -14.67 -5.80
CA LYS A 761 32.52 -13.76 -6.82
C LYS A 761 31.57 -13.56 -8.01
N ASP A 762 30.31 -13.29 -7.68
CA ASP A 762 29.18 -13.08 -8.59
C ASP A 762 28.89 -14.24 -9.58
N GLN A 763 29.38 -15.45 -9.32
CA GLN A 763 29.22 -16.63 -10.20
C GLN A 763 28.73 -17.87 -9.44
N VAL A 764 27.81 -18.62 -10.08
CA VAL A 764 27.39 -19.97 -9.63
C VAL A 764 28.51 -20.95 -9.93
N GLN A 765 28.93 -21.71 -8.92
CA GLN A 765 29.99 -22.71 -9.01
C GLN A 765 29.44 -24.06 -9.50
N GLU A 766 30.30 -25.01 -9.88
CA GLU A 766 29.89 -26.33 -10.42
C GLU A 766 28.84 -27.04 -9.54
N ALA A 767 29.07 -27.14 -8.22
CA ALA A 767 28.14 -27.74 -7.28
C ALA A 767 26.79 -26.99 -7.16
N GLY A 768 26.76 -25.70 -7.51
CA GLY A 768 25.57 -24.86 -7.47
C GLY A 768 24.71 -24.91 -8.75
N LYS A 769 25.24 -25.43 -9.87
CA LYS A 769 24.60 -25.34 -11.19
C LYS A 769 23.21 -25.95 -11.28
N ASP A 770 22.91 -26.98 -10.47
CA ASP A 770 21.61 -27.65 -10.44
C ASP A 770 20.76 -27.33 -9.19
N ILE A 771 21.20 -26.32 -8.43
CA ILE A 771 20.56 -25.89 -7.19
C ILE A 771 20.08 -24.43 -7.33
N ILE A 772 20.95 -23.54 -7.81
CA ILE A 772 20.73 -22.10 -7.87
C ILE A 772 20.20 -21.68 -9.25
N ASP A 773 19.14 -20.88 -9.27
CA ASP A 773 18.67 -20.13 -10.43
C ASP A 773 19.40 -18.77 -10.51
N LYS A 774 19.41 -18.01 -9.41
CA LYS A 774 20.15 -16.74 -9.30
C LYS A 774 20.38 -16.30 -7.86
N VAL A 775 21.39 -15.45 -7.68
CA VAL A 775 21.53 -14.58 -6.52
C VAL A 775 21.46 -13.14 -7.03
N VAL A 776 20.71 -12.28 -6.33
CA VAL A 776 20.47 -10.89 -6.73
C VAL A 776 20.63 -9.98 -5.51
N PHE A 777 21.46 -8.96 -5.65
CA PHE A 777 21.41 -7.77 -4.80
C PHE A 777 20.68 -6.64 -5.53
N THR A 778 19.77 -5.97 -4.82
CA THR A 778 19.08 -4.74 -5.25
C THR A 778 19.55 -3.58 -4.37
N PRO A 779 20.24 -2.57 -4.93
CA PRO A 779 20.80 -1.46 -4.15
C PRO A 779 19.75 -0.44 -3.70
N LYS A 780 20.12 0.36 -2.69
CA LYS A 780 19.35 1.49 -2.18
C LYS A 780 19.21 2.57 -3.26
N THR A 781 17.98 3.02 -3.52
CA THR A 781 17.66 4.07 -4.51
C THR A 781 16.63 5.05 -3.95
N THR A 782 16.40 6.18 -4.64
CA THR A 782 15.42 7.20 -4.24
C THR A 782 13.98 6.67 -4.15
N SER A 783 13.64 5.61 -4.89
CA SER A 783 12.34 4.94 -4.85
C SER A 783 12.33 3.65 -3.99
N GLN A 784 13.49 3.08 -3.68
CA GLN A 784 13.65 1.93 -2.79
C GLN A 784 14.73 2.26 -1.73
N PRO A 785 14.37 2.89 -0.60
CA PRO A 785 15.33 3.44 0.37
C PRO A 785 16.04 2.40 1.25
N LYS A 786 16.04 1.13 0.83
CA LYS A 786 16.61 -0.04 1.53
C LYS A 786 17.16 -1.01 0.49
N GLY A 787 18.32 -1.60 0.75
CA GLY A 787 18.84 -2.69 -0.07
C GLY A 787 18.08 -4.01 0.14
N LYS A 788 18.14 -4.93 -0.83
CA LYS A 788 17.61 -6.30 -0.69
C LYS A 788 18.54 -7.34 -1.33
N VAL A 789 18.85 -8.40 -0.59
CA VAL A 789 19.52 -9.60 -1.11
C VAL A 789 18.49 -10.70 -1.32
N THR A 790 18.63 -11.51 -2.37
CA THR A 790 17.77 -12.69 -2.62
C THR A 790 18.54 -13.79 -3.33
N LEU A 791 18.49 -15.00 -2.77
CA LEU A 791 18.88 -16.27 -3.40
C LEU A 791 17.60 -16.98 -3.88
N THR A 792 17.58 -17.40 -5.14
CA THR A 792 16.50 -18.18 -5.76
C THR A 792 17.07 -19.53 -6.20
N PHE A 793 16.44 -20.61 -5.76
CA PHE A 793 16.75 -21.97 -6.22
C PHE A 793 16.02 -22.26 -7.54
N LYS A 794 16.45 -23.27 -8.31
CA LYS A 794 15.69 -23.72 -9.49
C LYS A 794 14.28 -24.17 -9.08
N SER A 795 13.30 -23.99 -9.96
CA SER A 795 11.87 -24.23 -9.64
C SER A 795 11.51 -25.72 -9.49
N ASP A 796 12.25 -26.59 -10.16
CA ASP A 796 12.21 -28.05 -10.10
C ASP A 796 13.06 -28.65 -8.95
N TYR A 797 14.03 -27.87 -8.42
CA TYR A 797 14.85 -28.30 -7.29
C TYR A 797 13.98 -28.61 -6.06
N LYS A 798 14.13 -29.83 -5.55
CA LYS A 798 13.50 -30.32 -4.32
C LYS A 798 14.49 -30.17 -3.17
N VAL A 799 14.02 -29.75 -2.00
CA VAL A 799 14.93 -29.54 -0.86
C VAL A 799 15.61 -30.85 -0.47
N ASP A 800 16.94 -30.82 -0.39
CA ASP A 800 17.75 -31.92 0.11
C ASP A 800 17.83 -31.81 1.64
N ASP A 801 17.39 -32.84 2.35
CA ASP A 801 17.36 -32.87 3.81
C ASP A 801 18.66 -33.36 4.46
N GLU A 802 19.69 -33.67 3.68
CA GLU A 802 21.02 -33.94 4.21
C GLU A 802 21.86 -32.66 4.36
N TYR A 803 21.39 -31.51 3.86
CA TYR A 803 22.16 -30.25 3.84
C TYR A 803 21.51 -29.06 4.58
N THR A 804 22.38 -28.11 4.95
CA THR A 804 22.04 -26.74 5.33
C THR A 804 22.63 -25.78 4.30
N TYR A 805 21.80 -24.89 3.76
CA TYR A 805 22.17 -23.87 2.76
C TYR A 805 22.31 -22.52 3.45
N THR A 806 23.45 -21.86 3.29
CA THR A 806 23.72 -20.57 3.94
C THR A 806 23.99 -19.51 2.89
N LEU A 807 23.19 -18.44 2.91
CA LEU A 807 23.49 -17.18 2.21
C LEU A 807 24.19 -16.24 3.20
N SER A 808 25.36 -15.72 2.86
CA SER A 808 26.06 -14.72 3.68
C SER A 808 26.68 -13.57 2.87
N PHE A 809 26.73 -12.37 3.46
CA PHE A 809 27.20 -11.14 2.82
C PHE A 809 27.52 -10.03 3.84
N ASN A 810 28.36 -9.07 3.44
CA ASN A 810 28.84 -7.96 4.27
C ASN A 810 27.93 -6.73 4.20
N VAL A 811 27.77 -6.04 5.34
CA VAL A 811 26.97 -4.82 5.49
C VAL A 811 27.64 -3.80 6.42
N LYS A 812 27.16 -2.55 6.40
CA LYS A 812 27.66 -1.42 7.17
C LYS A 812 26.50 -0.65 7.83
N ALA A 813 26.72 -0.06 9.00
CA ALA A 813 25.75 0.85 9.60
C ALA A 813 25.57 2.14 8.76
N SER A 814 24.33 2.50 8.44
CA SER A 814 24.00 3.67 7.62
C SER A 814 24.11 5.00 8.39
N ASP A 815 24.13 6.13 7.68
CA ASP A 815 24.07 7.46 8.31
C ASP A 815 22.80 7.63 9.18
N GLU A 816 21.68 7.05 8.75
CA GLU A 816 20.43 7.02 9.49
C GLU A 816 20.52 6.24 10.81
N ALA A 817 21.43 5.26 10.93
CA ALA A 817 21.71 4.55 12.18
C ALA A 817 22.41 5.46 13.20
N TYR A 818 23.40 6.24 12.75
CA TYR A 818 24.10 7.23 13.56
C TYR A 818 23.14 8.36 14.01
N GLU A 819 22.24 8.81 13.14
CA GLU A 819 21.18 9.77 13.50
C GLU A 819 20.23 9.18 14.55
N LYS A 820 19.73 7.96 14.34
CA LYS A 820 18.80 7.31 15.26
C LYS A 820 19.40 7.09 16.65
N TYR A 821 20.68 6.73 16.74
CA TYR A 821 21.39 6.57 18.01
C TYR A 821 21.62 7.92 18.72
N LYS A 822 22.02 8.96 17.99
CA LYS A 822 22.15 10.35 18.50
C LYS A 822 20.83 10.86 19.08
N ASP A 823 19.74 10.73 18.33
CA ASP A 823 18.44 11.30 18.69
C ASP A 823 17.76 10.52 19.83
N ASN A 824 18.16 9.27 20.06
CA ASN A 824 17.84 8.49 21.25
C ASN A 824 18.79 8.79 22.47
N GLU A 825 19.62 9.83 22.41
CA GLU A 825 20.65 10.18 23.42
C GLU A 825 21.74 9.12 23.64
N GLY A 826 22.03 8.27 22.65
CA GLY A 826 22.95 7.15 22.78
C GLY A 826 22.31 5.93 23.46
N ARG A 827 21.02 5.67 23.20
CA ARG A 827 20.29 4.51 23.69
C ARG A 827 19.63 3.74 22.54
N TYR A 828 19.55 2.43 22.68
CA TYR A 828 18.78 1.58 21.78
C TYR A 828 17.39 1.30 22.38
N SER A 829 16.36 1.35 21.53
CA SER A 829 14.96 1.10 21.88
C SER A 829 14.52 -0.34 21.59
N GLU A 830 15.33 -1.08 20.84
CA GLU A 830 15.07 -2.42 20.32
C GLU A 830 16.21 -3.35 20.77
N MET A 831 15.92 -4.66 20.81
CA MET A 831 16.89 -5.70 21.15
C MET A 831 16.92 -6.76 20.05
N GLY A 832 18.09 -7.38 19.82
CA GLY A 832 18.18 -8.52 18.92
C GLY A 832 17.45 -9.73 19.47
N ASP A 833 16.76 -10.45 18.58
CA ASP A 833 16.07 -11.70 18.91
C ASP A 833 17.06 -12.71 19.53
N SER A 834 16.55 -13.61 20.39
CA SER A 834 17.39 -14.62 21.03
C SER A 834 17.98 -15.59 20.01
N ASP A 835 19.26 -15.94 20.15
CA ASP A 835 19.98 -16.81 19.22
C ASP A 835 20.01 -16.20 17.80
N THR A 836 20.78 -15.11 17.68
CA THR A 836 21.08 -14.36 16.44
C THR A 836 22.55 -13.92 16.34
N ASP A 837 23.42 -14.29 17.28
CA ASP A 837 24.87 -14.06 17.17
C ASP A 837 25.54 -15.16 16.34
N TYR A 838 26.62 -14.82 15.64
CA TYR A 838 27.50 -15.78 14.98
C TYR A 838 28.64 -16.23 15.92
N GLY A 839 28.99 -17.53 15.90
CA GLY A 839 30.17 -18.05 16.61
C GLY A 839 30.21 -17.72 18.11
N THR A 840 31.22 -16.96 18.53
CA THR A 840 31.44 -16.50 19.91
C THR A 840 30.87 -15.09 20.18
N ASN A 841 30.27 -14.45 19.17
CA ASN A 841 29.86 -13.05 19.21
C ASN A 841 28.72 -12.82 20.22
N GLN A 842 28.60 -11.58 20.69
CA GLN A 842 27.61 -11.17 21.69
C GLN A 842 27.13 -9.73 21.47
N THR A 843 26.94 -9.35 20.21
CA THR A 843 26.44 -8.04 19.77
C THR A 843 24.93 -8.02 19.55
N SER A 844 24.26 -9.16 19.36
CA SER A 844 22.84 -9.20 18.97
C SER A 844 21.89 -9.79 20.02
N SER A 845 22.06 -11.04 20.46
CA SER A 845 21.01 -11.77 21.19
C SER A 845 20.71 -11.14 22.56
N GLY A 846 19.52 -10.55 22.71
CA GLY A 846 19.12 -9.83 23.92
C GLY A 846 19.94 -8.56 24.20
N LYS A 847 20.73 -8.09 23.22
CA LYS A 847 21.53 -6.87 23.29
C LYS A 847 20.73 -5.72 22.67
N GLY A 848 20.87 -4.52 23.21
CA GLY A 848 20.25 -3.32 22.61
C GLY A 848 20.95 -2.93 21.32
N GLY A 849 20.19 -2.66 20.25
CA GLY A 849 20.75 -2.22 18.97
C GLY A 849 19.70 -1.63 18.02
N LEU A 850 20.03 -1.58 16.73
CA LEU A 850 19.12 -1.24 15.63
C LEU A 850 18.97 -2.46 14.70
N PRO A 851 17.76 -2.83 14.26
CA PRO A 851 17.55 -4.05 13.48
C PRO A 851 18.31 -4.02 12.15
N SER A 852 18.89 -5.15 11.74
CA SER A 852 19.64 -5.24 10.49
C SER A 852 18.75 -5.38 9.24
N ASN A 853 17.60 -6.03 9.40
CA ASN A 853 16.58 -6.19 8.36
C ASN A 853 15.23 -5.56 8.74
N SER A 854 14.35 -5.42 7.74
CA SER A 854 12.96 -5.04 7.93
C SER A 854 11.95 -6.05 7.38
N ASP A 855 12.38 -6.99 6.53
CA ASP A 855 11.65 -8.23 6.22
C ASP A 855 12.64 -9.28 5.70
N ALA A 856 12.72 -10.44 6.34
CA ALA A 856 13.63 -11.53 5.94
C ALA A 856 12.92 -12.88 6.06
N SER A 857 13.06 -13.76 5.07
CA SER A 857 12.40 -15.07 5.08
C SER A 857 13.03 -16.12 4.19
N VAL A 858 12.73 -17.39 4.50
CA VAL A 858 12.66 -18.48 3.51
C VAL A 858 11.26 -18.46 2.89
N ASN A 859 11.18 -18.55 1.57
CA ASN A 859 9.95 -18.72 0.81
C ASN A 859 10.01 -20.05 0.04
N TYR A 860 8.92 -20.80 -0.04
CA TYR A 860 8.87 -22.10 -0.76
C TYR A 860 7.43 -22.50 -1.12
N MET A 861 7.29 -23.57 -1.91
CA MET A 861 6.01 -24.24 -2.20
C MET A 861 5.87 -25.54 -1.41
N ALA A 862 4.67 -25.78 -0.86
CA ALA A 862 4.25 -27.05 -0.26
C ALA A 862 2.80 -27.35 -0.67
N ASP A 863 2.52 -28.55 -1.20
CA ASP A 863 1.20 -28.94 -1.74
C ASP A 863 0.64 -27.94 -2.77
N GLY A 864 1.52 -27.28 -3.54
CA GLY A 864 1.14 -26.21 -4.48
C GLY A 864 0.73 -24.88 -3.81
N ARG A 865 1.04 -24.67 -2.53
CA ARG A 865 0.76 -23.43 -1.77
C ARG A 865 2.04 -22.71 -1.39
N GLU A 866 2.06 -21.39 -1.58
CA GLU A 866 3.17 -20.51 -1.18
C GLU A 866 3.27 -20.44 0.36
N GLN A 867 4.48 -20.68 0.88
CA GLN A 867 4.82 -20.62 2.30
C GLN A 867 5.92 -19.58 2.54
N LYS A 868 5.84 -18.86 3.67
CA LYS A 868 6.84 -17.88 4.10
C LYS A 868 7.21 -18.12 5.57
N LEU A 869 8.47 -18.48 5.83
CA LEU A 869 9.04 -18.62 7.17
C LEU A 869 9.91 -17.40 7.49
N PRO A 870 9.47 -16.50 8.39
CA PRO A 870 10.21 -15.28 8.70
C PRO A 870 11.42 -15.58 9.58
N TYR A 871 12.57 -15.05 9.20
CA TYR A 871 13.76 -15.07 10.03
C TYR A 871 13.61 -14.15 11.26
N LYS A 872 14.38 -14.46 12.30
CA LYS A 872 14.66 -13.57 13.44
C LYS A 872 15.34 -12.27 12.98
N HIS A 873 15.35 -11.27 13.85
CA HIS A 873 15.93 -9.95 13.64
C HIS A 873 17.21 -9.79 14.48
N PRO A 874 18.40 -9.90 13.86
CA PRO A 874 19.63 -9.45 14.48
C PRO A 874 19.66 -7.91 14.58
N VAL A 875 20.46 -7.38 15.50
CA VAL A 875 20.71 -5.94 15.63
C VAL A 875 22.18 -5.58 15.46
N ILE A 876 22.43 -4.36 15.00
CA ILE A 876 23.74 -3.70 14.97
C ILE A 876 23.85 -2.62 16.05
N GLN A 877 25.08 -2.24 16.39
CA GLN A 877 25.42 -1.02 17.13
C GLN A 877 26.35 -0.11 16.31
N VAL A 878 26.28 1.19 16.57
CA VAL A 878 27.22 2.19 16.03
C VAL A 878 28.30 2.56 17.04
N LYS A 879 29.57 2.63 16.60
CA LYS A 879 30.68 3.21 17.36
C LYS A 879 30.84 4.69 16.98
N THR A 880 30.65 5.60 17.94
CA THR A 880 30.69 7.07 17.72
C THR A 880 31.90 7.73 18.35
N VAL A 881 32.33 8.86 17.80
CA VAL A 881 33.46 9.67 18.28
C VAL A 881 32.95 10.94 19.00
N PRO A 882 33.37 11.22 20.24
CA PRO A 882 33.05 12.46 20.94
C PRO A 882 34.07 13.57 20.67
N ILE A 883 33.64 14.83 20.70
CA ILE A 883 34.47 16.03 20.55
C ILE A 883 34.11 17.10 21.59
N THR A 884 35.11 17.80 22.12
CA THR A 884 34.94 18.85 23.14
C THR A 884 35.63 20.16 22.69
N PHE A 885 34.89 21.25 22.68
CA PHE A 885 35.40 22.60 22.43
C PHE A 885 35.41 23.42 23.72
N THR A 886 36.37 24.33 23.87
CA THR A 886 36.44 25.28 25.00
C THR A 886 36.46 26.71 24.47
N LYS A 887 35.38 27.46 24.72
CA LYS A 887 35.20 28.84 24.24
C LYS A 887 35.77 29.88 25.21
N VAL A 888 36.66 30.75 24.71
CA VAL A 888 37.40 31.73 25.52
C VAL A 888 37.40 33.14 24.94
N ASP A 889 37.67 34.13 25.80
CA ASP A 889 37.99 35.51 25.41
C ASP A 889 39.35 35.52 24.68
N ALA A 890 39.42 36.08 23.47
CA ALA A 890 40.64 36.07 22.65
C ALA A 890 41.83 36.76 23.31
N ASP A 891 41.59 37.76 24.17
CA ASP A 891 42.62 38.50 24.89
C ASP A 891 42.99 37.82 26.23
N ASN A 892 42.20 36.83 26.68
CA ASN A 892 42.40 36.16 27.96
C ASN A 892 41.81 34.74 27.96
N ASN A 893 42.64 33.75 27.61
CA ASN A 893 42.26 32.33 27.54
C ASN A 893 41.77 31.72 28.89
N GLN A 894 42.01 32.36 30.03
CA GLN A 894 41.43 31.94 31.32
C GLN A 894 39.94 32.30 31.43
N LYS A 895 39.51 33.39 30.78
CA LYS A 895 38.13 33.87 30.82
C LYS A 895 37.25 33.06 29.87
N LYS A 896 36.52 32.10 30.44
CA LYS A 896 35.61 31.20 29.72
C LYS A 896 34.30 31.88 29.33
N LEU A 897 33.76 31.55 28.16
CA LEU A 897 32.58 32.20 27.60
C LEU A 897 31.37 31.26 27.59
N ALA A 898 30.70 31.16 28.73
CA ALA A 898 29.39 30.50 28.87
C ALA A 898 28.26 31.25 28.14
N GLY A 899 27.28 30.51 27.61
CA GLY A 899 26.08 31.07 26.96
C GLY A 899 26.27 31.49 25.50
N VAL A 900 27.20 30.84 24.78
CA VAL A 900 27.41 31.00 23.33
C VAL A 900 26.74 29.82 22.62
N GLU A 901 25.91 30.08 21.61
CA GLU A 901 25.12 29.05 20.90
C GLU A 901 25.79 28.61 19.58
N PHE A 902 25.70 27.32 19.29
CA PHE A 902 26.39 26.67 18.18
C PHE A 902 25.49 25.66 17.45
N GLU A 903 25.76 25.48 16.15
CA GLU A 903 25.23 24.40 15.32
C GLU A 903 26.39 23.63 14.69
N LEU A 904 26.50 22.34 14.99
CA LEU A 904 27.34 21.43 14.22
C LEU A 904 26.52 20.94 13.02
N ARG A 905 27.02 21.17 11.80
CA ARG A 905 26.33 20.82 10.54
C ARG A 905 27.06 19.71 9.80
N LYS A 906 26.34 18.95 8.97
CA LYS A 906 26.92 17.98 8.03
C LYS A 906 27.78 18.69 6.96
N GLU A 907 28.47 17.90 6.15
CA GLU A 907 29.34 18.33 5.05
C GLU A 907 28.68 19.32 4.07
N ASP A 908 27.36 19.20 3.87
CA ASP A 908 26.56 20.08 2.99
C ASP A 908 26.39 21.52 3.52
N LYS A 909 26.81 21.79 4.77
CA LYS A 909 26.74 23.07 5.50
C LYS A 909 25.31 23.58 5.76
N LYS A 910 24.28 22.78 5.48
CA LYS A 910 22.85 23.12 5.63
C LYS A 910 22.17 22.25 6.69
N ILE A 911 22.34 20.93 6.64
CA ILE A 911 21.73 20.00 7.58
C ILE A 911 22.45 20.14 8.94
N VAL A 912 21.71 20.50 9.97
CA VAL A 912 22.22 20.55 11.35
C VAL A 912 22.24 19.13 11.92
N TRP A 913 23.44 18.68 12.31
CA TRP A 913 23.65 17.40 12.99
C TRP A 913 23.22 17.45 14.46
N GLU A 914 23.72 18.45 15.18
CA GLU A 914 23.54 18.62 16.61
C GLU A 914 23.64 20.12 16.96
N LYS A 915 22.88 20.59 17.95
CA LYS A 915 22.99 21.97 18.47
C LYS A 915 23.53 21.95 19.88
N GLY A 916 24.28 22.97 20.26
CA GLY A 916 24.85 23.07 21.59
C GLY A 916 24.99 24.50 22.10
N THR A 917 25.28 24.64 23.39
CA THR A 917 25.49 25.93 24.04
C THR A 917 26.57 25.79 25.09
N THR A 918 27.49 26.75 25.19
CA THR A 918 28.63 26.63 26.10
C THR A 918 28.22 26.70 27.57
N GLY A 919 28.67 25.71 28.35
CA GLY A 919 28.45 25.63 29.80
C GLY A 919 29.17 26.72 30.60
N SER A 920 29.00 26.73 31.93
CA SER A 920 29.62 27.73 32.84
C SER A 920 31.15 27.79 32.73
N ASN A 921 31.78 26.64 32.47
CA ASN A 921 33.21 26.47 32.21
C ASN A 921 33.64 26.78 30.76
N GLY A 922 32.72 27.23 29.90
CA GLY A 922 32.94 27.50 28.48
C GLY A 922 33.02 26.26 27.58
N GLN A 923 32.78 25.05 28.10
CA GLN A 923 32.82 23.83 27.29
C GLN A 923 31.56 23.63 26.44
N LEU A 924 31.73 23.02 25.28
CA LEU A 924 30.71 22.61 24.32
C LEU A 924 31.08 21.21 23.82
N ASN A 925 30.19 20.24 24.02
CA ASN A 925 30.49 18.82 23.78
C ASN A 925 29.46 18.26 22.79
N PHE A 926 29.94 17.55 21.76
CA PHE A 926 29.11 16.75 20.85
C PHE A 926 29.61 15.30 20.94
N LYS A 927 28.72 14.32 21.07
CA LYS A 927 29.13 12.94 21.46
C LYS A 927 29.09 11.92 20.32
N TYR A 928 28.32 12.20 19.27
CA TYR A 928 27.81 11.19 18.36
C TYR A 928 28.36 11.35 16.94
N LEU A 929 29.59 11.82 16.76
CA LEU A 929 30.16 11.99 15.41
C LEU A 929 30.49 10.62 14.80
N GLN A 930 30.30 10.50 13.50
CA GLN A 930 30.57 9.31 12.70
C GLN A 930 32.02 9.37 12.16
N LYS A 931 32.68 8.22 12.08
CA LYS A 931 34.02 8.07 11.46
C LYS A 931 33.96 8.31 9.96
N GLY A 932 35.05 8.83 9.38
CA GLY A 932 35.16 9.08 7.94
C GLY A 932 34.24 10.20 7.41
N LYS A 933 33.79 11.11 8.28
CA LYS A 933 32.87 12.22 7.93
C LYS A 933 33.45 13.57 8.30
N THR A 934 33.03 14.59 7.55
CA THR A 934 33.37 16.00 7.81
C THR A 934 32.14 16.78 8.26
N TYR A 935 32.28 17.53 9.35
CA TYR A 935 31.27 18.41 9.91
C TYR A 935 31.76 19.86 9.91
N TYR A 936 30.83 20.81 10.04
CA TYR A 936 31.14 22.25 10.12
C TYR A 936 30.47 22.87 11.35
N LEU A 937 31.28 23.34 12.28
CA LEU A 937 30.82 24.01 13.50
C LEU A 937 30.60 25.50 13.24
N TYR A 938 29.35 25.94 13.26
CA TYR A 938 28.94 27.33 13.20
C TYR A 938 28.68 27.87 14.60
N GLU A 939 29.28 28.99 14.96
CA GLU A 939 28.75 29.82 16.04
C GLU A 939 27.56 30.61 15.51
N THR A 940 26.40 30.48 16.13
CA THR A 940 25.17 31.16 15.69
C THR A 940 24.82 32.36 16.57
N LYS A 941 25.37 32.43 17.79
CA LYS A 941 25.12 33.55 18.71
C LYS A 941 26.29 33.75 19.68
N ALA A 942 27.03 34.83 19.47
CA ALA A 942 28.08 35.27 20.38
C ALA A 942 27.52 35.78 21.71
N LYS A 943 28.35 35.68 22.76
CA LYS A 943 28.08 36.28 24.07
C LYS A 943 28.03 37.81 23.94
N LEU A 944 27.13 38.47 24.68
CA LEU A 944 27.00 39.93 24.68
C LEU A 944 28.37 40.62 24.91
N GLY A 945 28.71 41.56 24.03
CA GLY A 945 30.00 42.26 24.04
C GLY A 945 31.10 41.63 23.17
N TYR A 946 30.83 40.48 22.54
CA TYR A 946 31.75 39.81 21.62
C TYR A 946 31.24 39.80 20.18
N THR A 947 32.17 39.76 19.22
CA THR A 947 31.88 39.61 17.79
C THR A 947 31.44 38.18 17.47
N LEU A 948 30.45 38.03 16.59
CA LEU A 948 30.13 36.74 15.98
C LEU A 948 31.18 36.42 14.89
N PRO A 949 31.78 35.22 14.86
CA PRO A 949 32.62 34.77 13.75
C PRO A 949 31.84 34.67 12.44
N GLU A 950 32.47 35.03 11.33
CA GLU A 950 31.88 34.92 9.98
C GLU A 950 32.05 33.52 9.35
N ASN A 951 33.12 32.81 9.71
CA ASN A 951 33.48 31.51 9.16
C ASN A 951 33.29 30.39 10.19
N PRO A 952 32.88 29.18 9.78
CA PRO A 952 32.81 28.00 10.64
C PRO A 952 34.19 27.38 10.88
N TRP A 953 34.28 26.52 11.90
CA TRP A 953 35.38 25.56 12.01
C TRP A 953 35.01 24.26 11.28
N GLU A 954 35.86 23.80 10.37
CA GLU A 954 35.81 22.47 9.77
C GLU A 954 36.26 21.43 10.81
N VAL A 955 35.56 20.30 10.89
CA VAL A 955 35.78 19.21 11.84
C VAL A 955 35.77 17.90 11.07
N ALA A 956 36.95 17.43 10.67
CA ALA A 956 37.11 16.16 9.96
C ALA A 956 37.40 15.03 10.96
N VAL A 957 36.64 13.95 10.89
CA VAL A 957 36.82 12.73 11.68
C VAL A 957 37.35 11.63 10.75
N ALA A 958 38.58 11.18 10.99
CA ALA A 958 39.22 10.13 10.21
C ALA A 958 38.65 8.74 10.54
N ASN A 959 38.95 7.76 9.68
CA ASN A 959 38.48 6.37 9.85
C ASN A 959 39.05 5.73 11.13
N ASN A 960 40.28 6.04 11.52
CA ASN A 960 40.84 5.59 12.81
C ASN A 960 40.19 6.27 14.04
N GLY A 961 39.37 7.31 13.84
CA GLY A 961 38.75 8.12 14.90
C GLY A 961 39.46 9.43 15.22
N ASP A 962 40.62 9.72 14.62
CA ASP A 962 41.34 10.99 14.86
C ASP A 962 40.55 12.20 14.35
N ILE A 963 40.57 13.28 15.12
CA ILE A 963 39.86 14.52 14.80
C ILE A 963 40.85 15.62 14.41
N LYS A 964 40.60 16.26 13.26
CA LYS A 964 41.30 17.47 12.81
C LYS A 964 40.31 18.62 12.72
N VAL A 965 40.61 19.73 13.39
CA VAL A 965 39.78 20.94 13.41
C VAL A 965 40.52 22.09 12.73
N LYS A 966 39.89 22.77 11.77
CA LYS A 966 40.50 23.86 10.99
C LYS A 966 39.60 25.08 10.94
N HIS A 967 40.20 26.27 10.93
CA HIS A 967 39.50 27.54 10.67
C HIS A 967 40.20 28.29 9.53
N PRO A 968 39.47 28.91 8.59
CA PRO A 968 40.08 29.61 7.45
C PRO A 968 41.08 30.72 7.82
N ILE A 969 40.99 31.28 9.04
CA ILE A 969 41.87 32.37 9.52
C ILE A 969 42.86 31.90 10.61
N GLU A 970 42.51 30.90 11.43
CA GLU A 970 43.37 30.44 12.54
C GLU A 970 44.25 29.23 12.18
N GLY A 971 44.01 28.59 11.02
CA GLY A 971 44.71 27.37 10.60
C GLY A 971 44.17 26.11 11.28
N GLU A 972 45.02 25.10 11.45
CA GLU A 972 44.68 23.85 12.14
C GLU A 972 44.83 23.99 13.65
N LEU A 973 43.74 23.78 14.39
CA LEU A 973 43.69 23.89 15.84
C LEU A 973 44.17 22.60 16.49
N LYS A 974 45.21 22.70 17.33
CA LYS A 974 45.66 21.58 18.16
C LYS A 974 44.72 21.41 19.35
N SER A 975 44.29 20.16 19.59
CA SER A 975 43.64 19.77 20.84
C SER A 975 44.60 19.97 22.01
N LYS A 976 44.10 20.48 23.14
CA LYS A 976 44.80 20.53 24.41
C LYS A 976 43.90 19.90 25.48
N ASP A 977 44.45 18.97 26.25
CA ASP A 977 43.76 18.30 27.36
C ASP A 977 42.42 17.67 26.92
N GLY A 978 42.36 17.17 25.66
CA GLY A 978 41.15 16.61 25.04
C GLY A 978 40.18 17.64 24.43
N SER A 979 40.52 18.94 24.42
CA SER A 979 39.64 19.99 23.90
C SER A 979 40.29 20.95 22.89
N TYR A 980 39.52 21.31 21.85
CA TYR A 980 39.90 22.34 20.89
C TYR A 980 39.50 23.72 21.43
N MET A 981 40.47 24.61 21.57
CA MET A 981 40.24 25.97 22.09
C MET A 981 39.82 26.91 20.96
N ILE A 982 38.63 27.50 21.09
CA ILE A 982 38.06 28.45 20.13
C ILE A 982 37.83 29.81 20.81
N LYS A 983 38.04 30.90 20.08
CA LYS A 983 38.13 32.27 20.65
C LYS A 983 36.99 33.17 20.18
N ASN A 984 36.69 34.22 20.94
CA ASN A 984 35.92 35.37 20.47
C ASN A 984 36.60 36.69 20.85
N TYR A 985 36.60 37.63 19.92
CA TYR A 985 37.08 39.00 20.10
C TYR A 985 35.97 39.90 20.64
N LYS A 986 36.35 40.96 21.37
CA LYS A 986 35.38 41.94 21.89
C LYS A 986 34.93 42.88 20.77
N ILE A 987 33.69 43.36 20.83
CA ILE A 987 33.18 44.38 19.89
C ILE A 987 33.97 45.68 20.13
N TYR A 988 34.79 46.07 19.16
CA TYR A 988 35.65 47.26 19.26
C TYR A 988 34.81 48.54 19.27
N GLN A 989 34.88 49.30 20.37
CA GLN A 989 34.33 50.65 20.41
C GLN A 989 35.38 51.65 19.87
N LEU A 990 35.03 52.33 18.78
CA LEU A 990 35.86 53.41 18.23
C LEU A 990 36.06 54.52 19.28
N PRO A 991 37.30 55.01 19.50
CA PRO A 991 37.52 56.19 20.32
C PRO A 991 36.86 57.41 19.68
N SER A 992 36.30 58.31 20.50
CA SER A 992 35.54 59.48 20.04
C SER A 992 36.43 60.62 19.52
N SER A 993 37.17 60.39 18.43
CA SER A 993 38.04 61.35 17.76
C SER A 993 37.26 62.38 16.90
N GLY A 994 36.31 63.07 17.52
CA GLY A 994 35.34 63.96 16.84
C GLY A 994 35.09 65.30 17.54
N GLY A 995 36.16 66.02 17.91
CA GLY A 995 36.07 67.32 18.59
C GLY A 995 35.33 68.42 17.78
N ARG A 996 34.87 69.47 18.48
CA ARG A 996 33.96 70.53 17.97
C ARG A 996 34.41 71.28 16.71
N GLY A 997 35.67 71.17 16.27
CA GLY A 997 36.22 71.91 15.13
C GLY A 997 35.56 71.59 13.78
N SER A 998 35.24 70.32 13.51
CA SER A 998 34.65 69.90 12.22
C SER A 998 33.30 70.55 11.94
N GLN A 999 32.50 70.80 12.97
CA GLN A 999 31.21 71.48 12.87
C GLN A 999 31.36 72.95 12.43
N ILE A 1000 32.46 73.62 12.81
CA ILE A 1000 32.72 75.01 12.44
C ILE A 1000 32.95 75.13 10.93
N PHE A 1001 33.76 74.25 10.33
CA PHE A 1001 34.01 74.26 8.88
C PHE A 1001 32.74 74.00 8.07
N ILE A 1002 31.88 73.07 8.51
CA ILE A 1002 30.58 72.80 7.87
C ILE A 1002 29.65 74.02 7.94
N ILE A 1003 29.65 74.75 9.07
CA ILE A 1003 28.85 75.97 9.25
C ILE A 1003 29.38 77.12 8.37
N VAL A 1004 30.70 77.36 8.34
CA VAL A 1004 31.31 78.43 7.53
C VAL A 1004 31.10 78.17 6.02
N GLY A 1005 31.37 76.95 5.54
CA GLY A 1005 31.18 76.59 4.13
C GLY A 1005 29.72 76.66 3.66
N SER A 1006 28.76 76.37 4.53
CA SER A 1006 27.33 76.51 4.20
C SER A 1006 26.83 77.97 4.27
N MET A 1007 27.49 78.85 5.04
CA MET A 1007 27.22 80.29 4.99
C MET A 1007 27.70 80.93 3.68
N THR A 1008 28.94 80.68 3.25
CA THR A 1008 29.50 81.27 2.02
C THR A 1008 28.71 80.85 0.77
N ALA A 1009 28.36 79.57 0.66
CA ALA A 1009 27.50 79.08 -0.42
C ALA A 1009 26.11 79.76 -0.45
N THR A 1010 25.55 80.09 0.72
CA THR A 1010 24.26 80.78 0.82
C THR A 1010 24.36 82.24 0.35
N VAL A 1011 25.45 82.95 0.65
CA VAL A 1011 25.66 84.34 0.21
C VAL A 1011 25.82 84.42 -1.31
N ALA A 1012 26.60 83.51 -1.91
CA ALA A 1012 26.76 83.44 -3.36
C ALA A 1012 25.42 83.24 -4.09
N LEU A 1013 24.58 82.33 -3.61
CA LEU A 1013 23.26 82.05 -4.18
C LEU A 1013 22.29 83.24 -4.11
N LEU A 1014 22.43 84.09 -3.09
CA LEU A 1014 21.63 85.32 -2.93
C LEU A 1014 22.10 86.44 -3.87
N PHE A 1015 23.40 86.62 -4.07
CA PHE A 1015 23.94 87.55 -5.06
C PHE A 1015 23.51 87.19 -6.48
N TYR A 1016 23.66 85.91 -6.85
CA TYR A 1016 23.23 85.39 -8.16
C TYR A 1016 21.76 85.69 -8.47
N ARG A 1017 20.85 85.43 -7.50
CA ARG A 1017 19.43 85.77 -7.64
C ARG A 1017 19.13 87.26 -7.69
N ARG A 1018 19.95 88.11 -7.07
CA ARG A 1018 19.75 89.57 -7.08
C ARG A 1018 20.17 90.21 -8.40
N GLN A 1019 21.19 89.68 -9.07
CA GLN A 1019 21.59 90.10 -10.42
C GLN A 1019 20.53 89.74 -11.47
N HIS A 1020 20.01 88.51 -11.47
CA HIS A 1020 19.03 88.07 -12.47
C HIS A 1020 17.66 88.76 -12.40
N ARG A 1021 17.31 89.45 -11.30
CA ARG A 1021 16.05 90.21 -11.18
C ARG A 1021 16.07 91.64 -11.74
N LYS A 1022 17.16 92.07 -12.40
CA LYS A 1022 17.28 93.39 -13.06
C LYS A 1022 17.35 93.35 -14.60
N LYS A 1023 16.96 92.25 -15.23
CA LYS A 1023 16.98 92.08 -16.71
C LYS A 1023 15.65 91.59 -17.31
N GLN A 1024 14.52 91.82 -16.63
CA GLN A 1024 13.17 91.67 -17.19
C GLN A 1024 12.31 92.86 -16.74
N TYR A 1025 12.41 93.92 -17.53
CA TYR A 1025 11.40 94.92 -17.84
C TYR A 1025 11.37 95.03 -19.37
#